data_AF-A0A1U7SD75-F1
#
_entry.id   AF-A0A1U7SD75-F1
#
_cell.length_a   1.000
_cell.length_b   1.000
_cell.length_c   1.000
_cell.angle_alpha   90.00
_cell.angle_beta   90.00
_cell.angle_gamma   90.00
#
_symmetry.space_group_name_H-M   'P 1'
#
loop_
_entity.id
_entity.type
_entity.pdbx_description
1 polymer ?
#
loop_
_entity_poly.entity_id
_entity_poly.type
_entity_poly.pdbx_seq_one_letter_code
_entity_poly.pdbx_strand_id
1 'polypeptide(L)'
;MKILFLSIFSIFLLSAFDGADSSAHYDKILSHSRIRAREQGPNVCALQQVMGTKKKYFSTCRNWYQGAICGKKATVLYECCPGYMRMDGMRGCPAVAPIDHVYGTLGIVGATSTQQYSDMSKLREEIEGKGSFTFFAPSNEAWNLLEPEIHKNLIDNVNIELYNALHHHMLNKRMLTKDLKNGMTVVSMYNDLKLLINHYPNGVVTVNCARIIHGNQIATNGVVHVIDRVLTPVGNTIQDYLEAEDDLSSLRAASIASGVLDTLGKPGHYTLFAPTNEAFEKLPRGVLERIMGDKVAAEALIKFHILNTLQCSEAIMGGAVYETLEGNTVEVGCDGESLTVNGIKMVKNKDIVTSNGVIHLIDKVLIPDSAKQVIELGGAQQTTFTDLMAQLGLASSLRPEGQYTLLAPLNGAFSDDTLRMDQRLLKLILQNHVLKVKIGLNELYNGQELETLGGKLLRVFVYRTAVCIENSCMVRGSKEGRNGIIHLFREIIKPAEKSLHETLKNDKRFSTFLSLVKAADLEDLLTLPGEWTLFVPTNDAFRGLTNEEKEILIRDKNALRNIILYHLTQGIFIGSGFEPGVTNILKTIQGSKLYLKTVNDTLLVNDLKSKESDLMTTNGVIHVVDKLLYPADVPVGNNQLLTILNKLIKYIQVKFIQGSTFKEIPLTFYKIPGRKITKVVGGSTVRKVIQEPTFTGIEQPEIQVIRGGETITKVIHGEPIIKKYTKIIEGRPVEVTEKEVTEERIIQGPVITQITTGGGSDTDENLKRLLEEEVTKVTKFIEGDGHLLEDEEIKRLLQGAGTEYTKVTKVIEGEPQIIEREIKTVHLEETPVRRVSGTRRTQAGGSTRRRTRLVRP
;
A
#
# COMPACT_ATOMS: atom_id res chain seq x y z
N MET A 1 32.28 43.71 19.42
CA MET A 1 31.90 42.65 20.39
C MET A 1 30.41 42.74 20.79
N LYS A 2 29.48 42.67 19.82
CA LYS A 2 28.01 42.66 20.08
C LYS A 2 27.18 41.81 19.10
N ILE A 3 27.81 41.08 18.17
CA ILE A 3 27.14 40.33 17.09
C ILE A 3 27.19 38.80 17.33
N LEU A 4 28.12 38.30 18.15
CA LEU A 4 28.26 36.86 18.44
C LEU A 4 27.22 36.27 19.42
N PHE A 5 26.37 37.10 20.04
CA PHE A 5 25.41 36.63 21.06
C PHE A 5 24.02 36.27 20.53
N LEU A 6 23.70 36.63 19.29
CA LEU A 6 22.38 36.39 18.68
C LEU A 6 22.28 35.04 17.95
N SER A 7 23.38 34.50 17.46
CA SER A 7 23.40 33.23 16.69
C SER A 7 23.35 31.97 17.56
N ILE A 8 23.69 32.06 18.85
CA ILE A 8 23.64 30.91 19.78
C ILE A 8 22.21 30.73 20.33
N PHE A 9 21.42 31.79 20.46
CA PHE A 9 20.06 31.73 21.00
C PHE A 9 19.05 31.10 20.02
N SER A 10 19.21 31.34 18.71
CA SER A 10 18.31 30.81 17.67
C SER A 10 18.41 29.31 17.45
N ILE A 11 19.57 28.70 17.72
CA ILE A 11 19.78 27.25 17.57
C ILE A 11 19.22 26.49 18.79
N PHE A 12 19.25 27.10 19.98
CA PHE A 12 18.65 26.53 21.20
C PHE A 12 17.11 26.64 21.24
N LEU A 13 16.53 27.56 20.45
CA LEU A 13 15.07 27.71 20.33
C LEU A 13 14.44 26.75 19.31
N LEU A 14 15.20 26.22 18.35
CA LEU A 14 14.69 25.27 17.35
C LEU A 14 14.79 23.81 17.79
N SER A 15 15.68 23.46 18.72
CA SER A 15 15.68 22.16 19.40
C SER A 15 14.65 22.05 20.55
N ALA A 16 13.98 23.16 20.90
CA ALA A 16 12.98 23.21 21.97
C ALA A 16 11.53 22.96 21.50
N PHE A 17 11.29 22.85 20.19
CA PHE A 17 9.95 22.68 19.61
C PHE A 17 9.68 21.30 18.98
N ASP A 18 10.66 20.38 18.99
CA ASP A 18 10.47 19.00 18.50
C ASP A 18 9.94 18.02 19.59
N GLY A 19 9.50 18.58 20.71
CA GLY A 19 8.68 17.92 21.71
C GLY A 19 7.25 18.42 21.65
N ALA A 20 6.45 17.93 20.69
CA ALA A 20 5.01 18.15 20.70
C ALA A 20 4.41 17.49 21.96
N ASP A 21 4.18 18.29 23.00
CA ASP A 21 3.87 17.80 24.35
C ASP A 21 2.56 17.00 24.32
N SER A 22 2.64 15.68 24.51
CA SER A 22 1.51 14.75 24.42
C SER A 22 0.39 15.08 25.42
N SER A 23 0.73 15.81 26.47
CA SER A 23 -0.18 16.46 27.42
C SER A 23 -1.29 17.31 26.77
N ALA A 24 -1.07 17.86 25.58
CA ALA A 24 -1.95 18.85 24.95
C ALA A 24 -3.17 18.27 24.23
N HIS A 25 -3.26 16.95 24.00
CA HIS A 25 -4.34 16.35 23.18
C HIS A 25 -5.73 16.55 23.78
N TYR A 26 -5.89 16.40 25.10
CA TYR A 26 -7.19 16.58 25.77
C TYR A 26 -7.67 18.04 25.71
N ASP A 27 -6.81 18.99 26.09
CA ASP A 27 -7.15 20.42 26.12
C ASP A 27 -7.43 20.97 24.71
N LYS A 28 -6.70 20.50 23.69
CA LYS A 28 -6.98 20.82 22.28
C LYS A 28 -8.39 20.38 21.89
N ILE A 29 -8.80 19.16 22.19
CA ILE A 29 -10.13 18.65 21.84
C ILE A 29 -11.23 19.31 22.67
N LEU A 30 -10.98 19.61 23.95
CA LEU A 30 -11.90 20.36 24.81
C LEU A 30 -12.13 21.78 24.29
N SER A 31 -11.09 22.46 23.80
CA SER A 31 -11.21 23.79 23.16
C SER A 31 -12.04 23.73 21.87
N HIS A 32 -11.83 22.70 21.03
CA HIS A 32 -12.64 22.48 19.82
C HIS A 32 -14.11 22.17 20.17
N SER A 33 -14.36 21.42 21.25
CA SER A 33 -15.70 21.14 21.79
C SER A 33 -16.42 22.42 22.24
N ARG A 34 -15.72 23.35 22.90
CA ARG A 34 -16.23 24.70 23.24
C ARG A 34 -16.59 25.52 22.02
N ILE A 35 -15.73 25.53 20.99
CA ILE A 35 -15.99 26.26 19.74
C ILE A 35 -17.28 25.77 19.06
N ARG A 36 -17.49 24.45 18.99
CA ARG A 36 -18.70 23.82 18.43
C ARG A 36 -19.99 24.11 19.22
N ALA A 37 -19.88 24.45 20.50
CA ALA A 37 -21.00 24.74 21.38
C ALA A 37 -21.26 26.24 21.61
N ARG A 38 -20.47 27.13 20.99
CA ARG A 38 -20.48 28.58 21.24
C ARG A 38 -21.87 29.22 21.14
N GLU A 39 -22.72 28.73 20.24
CA GLU A 39 -24.09 29.23 20.05
C GLU A 39 -25.06 28.87 21.20
N GLN A 40 -24.77 27.80 21.95
CA GLN A 40 -25.57 27.35 23.09
C GLN A 40 -25.33 28.19 24.36
N GLY A 41 -24.27 28.99 24.37
CA GLY A 41 -23.94 29.93 25.44
C GLY A 41 -22.50 29.79 25.97
N PRO A 42 -22.11 30.59 26.98
CA PRO A 42 -20.78 30.54 27.57
C PRO A 42 -20.51 29.18 28.23
N ASN A 43 -19.27 28.69 28.12
CA ASN A 43 -18.75 27.47 28.75
C ASN A 43 -19.59 26.19 28.54
N VAL A 44 -20.36 26.14 27.46
CA VAL A 44 -20.98 24.89 26.99
C VAL A 44 -19.94 24.12 26.16
N CYS A 45 -19.98 22.79 26.26
CA CYS A 45 -19.17 21.86 25.50
C CYS A 45 -20.08 20.96 24.66
N ALA A 46 -19.64 20.66 23.43
CA ALA A 46 -20.32 19.74 22.53
C ALA A 46 -19.70 18.34 22.64
N LEU A 47 -20.49 17.35 23.05
CA LEU A 47 -20.11 15.94 23.14
C LEU A 47 -20.87 15.13 22.09
N GLN A 48 -20.31 13.99 21.69
CA GLN A 48 -21.02 12.98 20.90
C GLN A 48 -21.41 11.80 21.80
N GLN A 49 -22.70 11.48 21.86
CA GLN A 49 -23.23 10.29 22.51
C GLN A 49 -23.52 9.21 21.46
N VAL A 50 -23.05 7.98 21.70
CA VAL A 50 -23.26 6.88 20.76
C VAL A 50 -24.69 6.34 20.88
N MET A 51 -25.44 6.31 19.79
CA MET A 51 -26.85 5.89 19.80
C MET A 51 -27.02 4.46 20.32
N GLY A 52 -27.94 4.30 21.27
CA GLY A 52 -28.18 3.03 21.96
C GLY A 52 -27.30 2.79 23.19
N THR A 53 -26.36 3.69 23.51
CA THR A 53 -25.51 3.60 24.72
C THR A 53 -25.58 4.89 25.55
N LYS A 54 -25.03 4.85 26.77
CA LYS A 54 -24.76 6.03 27.60
C LYS A 54 -23.38 6.67 27.33
N LYS A 55 -22.55 6.10 26.45
CA LYS A 55 -21.16 6.55 26.27
C LYS A 55 -21.11 7.89 25.54
N LYS A 56 -20.42 8.86 26.17
CA LYS A 56 -20.21 10.22 25.68
C LYS A 56 -18.73 10.45 25.42
N TYR A 57 -18.41 11.13 24.32
CA TYR A 57 -17.04 11.41 23.92
C TYR A 57 -16.85 12.88 23.53
N PHE A 58 -15.74 13.46 24.00
CA PHE A 58 -15.15 14.65 23.38
C PHE A 58 -14.38 14.19 22.13
N SER A 59 -14.96 14.38 20.95
CA SER A 59 -14.42 13.79 19.72
C SER A 59 -13.56 14.75 18.89
N THR A 60 -12.55 14.18 18.21
CA THR A 60 -11.72 14.88 17.21
C THR A 60 -12.57 15.45 16.08
N CYS A 61 -12.04 16.40 15.28
CA CYS A 61 -12.78 16.91 14.13
C CYS A 61 -13.11 15.81 13.10
N ARG A 62 -12.21 14.83 12.89
CA ARG A 62 -12.43 13.68 12.01
C ARG A 62 -13.67 12.88 12.46
N ASN A 63 -13.71 12.46 13.71
CA ASN A 63 -14.81 11.65 14.26
C ASN A 63 -16.11 12.46 14.37
N TRP A 64 -16.01 13.77 14.64
CA TRP A 64 -17.15 14.68 14.67
C TRP A 64 -17.89 14.72 13.33
N TYR A 65 -17.17 14.99 12.23
CA TYR A 65 -17.76 15.08 10.89
C TYR A 65 -18.20 13.73 10.31
N GLN A 66 -17.63 12.61 10.77
CA GLN A 66 -18.13 11.26 10.44
C GLN A 66 -19.56 11.01 10.97
N GLY A 67 -20.01 11.73 12.01
CA GLY A 67 -21.34 11.55 12.59
C GLY A 67 -21.59 10.17 13.23
N ALA A 68 -20.53 9.38 13.42
CA ALA A 68 -20.56 8.02 13.92
C ALA A 68 -19.31 7.72 14.76
N ILE A 69 -19.47 6.84 15.74
CA ILE A 69 -18.40 6.31 16.60
C ILE A 69 -18.63 4.80 16.68
N CYS A 70 -17.59 4.00 16.49
CA CYS A 70 -17.68 2.53 16.44
C CYS A 70 -18.82 2.02 15.56
N GLY A 71 -18.92 2.51 14.32
CA GLY A 71 -19.96 2.11 13.35
C GLY A 71 -21.40 2.51 13.70
N LYS A 72 -21.67 3.09 14.87
CA LYS A 72 -23.00 3.55 15.30
C LYS A 72 -23.11 5.06 15.13
N LYS A 73 -24.28 5.55 14.70
CA LYS A 73 -24.57 6.99 14.64
C LYS A 73 -24.36 7.63 16.03
N ALA A 74 -23.81 8.83 16.06
CA ALA A 74 -23.63 9.59 17.28
C ALA A 74 -24.49 10.86 17.26
N THR A 75 -25.24 11.11 18.33
CA THR A 75 -26.00 12.35 18.52
C THR A 75 -25.14 13.38 19.24
N VAL A 76 -25.29 14.64 18.85
CA VAL A 76 -24.65 15.76 19.55
C VAL A 76 -25.43 16.09 20.82
N LEU A 77 -24.71 16.18 21.94
CA LEU A 77 -25.22 16.59 23.24
C LEU A 77 -24.46 17.84 23.72
N TYR A 78 -25.16 18.76 24.37
CA TYR A 78 -24.61 20.02 24.87
C TYR A 78 -24.69 20.08 26.39
N GLU A 79 -23.54 19.95 27.05
CA GLU A 79 -23.41 19.94 28.50
C GLU A 79 -22.46 21.06 28.95
N CYS A 80 -22.43 21.38 30.24
CA CYS A 80 -21.42 22.31 30.73
C CYS A 80 -20.03 21.70 30.59
N CYS A 81 -19.05 22.51 30.18
CA CYS A 81 -17.67 22.08 30.22
C CYS A 81 -17.24 21.80 31.69
N PRO A 82 -16.24 20.93 31.91
CA PRO A 82 -15.68 20.71 33.24
C PRO A 82 -15.32 22.02 33.94
N GLY A 83 -15.68 22.14 35.22
CA GLY A 83 -15.56 23.35 36.02
C GLY A 83 -16.71 24.36 35.94
N TYR A 84 -17.76 24.16 35.11
CA TYR A 84 -18.85 25.14 34.93
C TYR A 84 -20.24 24.53 35.17
N MET A 85 -21.19 25.39 35.54
CA MET A 85 -22.59 25.02 35.82
C MET A 85 -23.60 26.01 35.22
N ARG A 86 -24.84 25.55 35.05
CA ARG A 86 -25.97 26.38 34.61
C ARG A 86 -26.44 27.27 35.76
N MET A 87 -27.05 28.41 35.43
CA MET A 87 -27.84 29.23 36.37
C MET A 87 -29.24 29.41 35.81
N ASP A 88 -30.25 29.38 36.69
CA ASP A 88 -31.64 29.50 36.28
C ASP A 88 -31.91 30.82 35.54
N GLY A 89 -32.69 30.73 34.45
CA GLY A 89 -32.99 31.86 33.57
C GLY A 89 -31.84 32.31 32.65
N MET A 90 -30.61 31.77 32.77
CA MET A 90 -29.48 32.13 31.92
C MET A 90 -29.18 31.08 30.83
N ARG A 91 -28.64 31.53 29.69
CA ARG A 91 -28.19 30.64 28.61
C ARG A 91 -26.78 30.09 28.89
N GLY A 92 -26.54 28.85 28.49
CA GLY A 92 -25.27 28.16 28.67
C GLY A 92 -24.92 27.87 30.13
N CYS A 93 -23.63 27.96 30.44
CA CYS A 93 -23.06 27.65 31.76
C CYS A 93 -22.22 28.84 32.27
N PRO A 94 -22.88 29.95 32.67
CA PRO A 94 -22.20 31.20 33.01
C PRO A 94 -21.48 31.15 34.36
N ALA A 95 -21.87 30.24 35.27
CA ALA A 95 -21.24 30.08 36.58
C ALA A 95 -20.09 29.07 36.53
N VAL A 96 -19.05 29.33 37.33
CA VAL A 96 -18.04 28.33 37.69
C VAL A 96 -18.64 27.48 38.82
N ALA A 97 -18.43 26.17 38.79
CA ALA A 97 -18.84 25.30 39.89
C ALA A 97 -18.11 25.74 41.18
N PRO A 98 -18.78 25.76 42.35
CA PRO A 98 -18.12 26.12 43.60
C PRO A 98 -16.97 25.14 43.87
N ILE A 99 -15.80 25.66 44.23
CA ILE A 99 -14.71 24.80 44.69
C ILE A 99 -15.00 24.37 46.12
N ASP A 100 -14.92 23.06 46.35
CA ASP A 100 -15.08 22.45 47.66
C ASP A 100 -13.87 21.54 47.92
N HIS A 101 -13.75 20.95 49.11
CA HIS A 101 -12.80 19.86 49.32
C HIS A 101 -13.13 18.65 48.44
N VAL A 102 -12.18 17.70 48.30
CA VAL A 102 -12.31 16.56 47.39
C VAL A 102 -13.59 15.77 47.67
N TYR A 103 -13.96 15.54 48.94
CA TYR A 103 -15.22 14.86 49.30
C TYR A 103 -16.49 15.57 48.79
N GLY A 104 -16.60 16.89 48.94
CA GLY A 104 -17.76 17.65 48.43
C GLY A 104 -17.77 17.70 46.90
N THR A 105 -16.58 17.81 46.30
CA THR A 105 -16.39 17.76 44.85
C THR A 105 -16.91 16.46 44.24
N LEU A 106 -16.82 15.30 44.93
CA LEU A 106 -17.44 14.04 44.45
C LEU A 106 -18.94 14.19 44.20
N GLY A 107 -19.66 14.91 45.08
CA GLY A 107 -21.08 15.22 44.91
C GLY A 107 -21.33 16.18 43.75
N ILE A 108 -20.52 17.23 43.61
CA ILE A 108 -20.61 18.22 42.52
C ILE A 108 -20.46 17.56 41.15
N VAL A 109 -19.59 16.55 41.01
CA VAL A 109 -19.38 15.82 39.75
C VAL A 109 -20.34 14.64 39.55
N GLY A 110 -21.29 14.42 40.48
CA GLY A 110 -22.27 13.35 40.41
C GLY A 110 -21.76 11.95 40.75
N ALA A 111 -20.55 11.81 41.30
CA ALA A 111 -19.97 10.54 41.75
C ALA A 111 -20.47 10.15 43.16
N THR A 112 -21.80 10.20 43.36
CA THR A 112 -22.45 10.07 44.66
C THR A 112 -22.23 8.71 45.32
N SER A 113 -22.11 7.62 44.56
CA SER A 113 -21.76 6.31 45.11
C SER A 113 -20.36 6.33 45.72
N THR A 114 -19.38 6.89 44.99
CA THR A 114 -18.00 7.05 45.50
C THR A 114 -17.93 7.98 46.71
N GLN A 115 -18.75 9.03 46.74
CA GLN A 115 -18.90 9.90 47.90
C GLN A 115 -19.42 9.12 49.13
N GLN A 116 -20.51 8.37 48.97
CA GLN A 116 -21.07 7.53 50.04
C GLN A 116 -20.07 6.47 50.53
N TYR A 117 -19.34 5.81 49.63
CA TYR A 117 -18.31 4.84 50.01
C TYR A 117 -17.11 5.48 50.71
N SER A 118 -16.78 6.74 50.41
CA SER A 118 -15.75 7.50 51.12
C SER A 118 -16.18 7.87 52.55
N ASP A 119 -17.47 8.13 52.76
CA ASP A 119 -18.06 8.35 54.10
C ASP A 119 -18.06 7.05 54.91
N MET A 120 -18.57 5.95 54.33
CA MET A 120 -18.67 4.64 54.97
C MET A 120 -17.31 4.01 55.35
N SER A 121 -16.26 4.29 54.58
CA SER A 121 -14.90 3.79 54.83
C SER A 121 -14.07 4.66 55.77
N LYS A 122 -14.58 5.79 56.26
CA LYS A 122 -13.86 6.84 57.02
C LYS A 122 -12.79 7.61 56.23
N LEU A 123 -12.64 7.36 54.93
CA LEU A 123 -11.77 8.14 54.05
C LEU A 123 -12.13 9.64 54.06
N ARG A 124 -13.41 9.97 54.25
CA ARG A 124 -13.93 11.33 54.27
C ARG A 124 -13.08 12.33 55.06
N GLU A 125 -12.72 12.03 56.31
CA GLU A 125 -12.00 12.97 57.18
C GLU A 125 -10.64 13.40 56.58
N GLU A 126 -9.97 12.50 55.85
CA GLU A 126 -8.72 12.78 55.16
C GLU A 126 -8.94 13.71 53.95
N ILE A 127 -9.93 13.40 53.11
CA ILE A 127 -10.23 14.15 51.86
C ILE A 127 -11.09 15.40 52.07
N GLU A 128 -11.61 15.65 53.27
CA GLU A 128 -12.04 16.97 53.76
C GLU A 128 -10.86 17.77 54.36
N GLY A 129 -9.83 17.07 54.86
CA GLY A 129 -8.69 17.61 55.58
C GLY A 129 -7.60 18.27 54.74
N LYS A 130 -6.44 18.49 55.38
CA LYS A 130 -5.26 19.11 54.77
C LYS A 130 -4.53 18.12 53.87
N GLY A 131 -4.32 18.49 52.61
CA GLY A 131 -3.55 17.69 51.67
C GLY A 131 -3.57 18.29 50.26
N SER A 132 -3.09 17.52 49.30
CA SER A 132 -3.18 17.81 47.87
C SER A 132 -3.43 16.49 47.17
N PHE A 133 -4.67 16.16 46.85
CA PHE A 133 -5.04 14.83 46.36
C PHE A 133 -5.39 14.83 44.87
N THR A 134 -5.26 13.68 44.23
CA THR A 134 -5.98 13.35 42.98
C THR A 134 -6.88 12.16 43.26
N PHE A 135 -8.18 12.26 42.97
CA PHE A 135 -9.11 11.14 43.11
C PHE A 135 -9.67 10.76 41.73
N PHE A 136 -9.32 9.57 41.26
CA PHE A 136 -9.92 8.93 40.08
C PHE A 136 -11.26 8.28 40.49
N ALA A 137 -12.28 9.10 40.75
CA ALA A 137 -13.54 8.65 41.31
C ALA A 137 -14.37 7.82 40.30
N PRO A 138 -14.73 6.56 40.59
CA PRO A 138 -15.65 5.83 39.72
C PRO A 138 -17.03 6.50 39.67
N SER A 139 -17.63 6.52 38.49
CA SER A 139 -19.02 6.93 38.28
C SER A 139 -20.01 5.98 38.99
N ASN A 140 -21.27 6.42 39.15
CA ASN A 140 -22.32 5.57 39.69
C ASN A 140 -22.56 4.33 38.81
N GLU A 141 -22.54 4.52 37.48
CA GLU A 141 -22.54 3.42 36.50
C GLU A 141 -21.36 2.45 36.67
N ALA A 142 -20.15 2.95 36.96
CA ALA A 142 -18.98 2.09 37.16
C ALA A 142 -19.16 1.12 38.34
N TRP A 143 -19.72 1.59 39.46
CA TRP A 143 -20.05 0.74 40.61
C TRP A 143 -21.16 -0.26 40.31
N ASN A 144 -22.19 0.14 39.55
CA ASN A 144 -23.28 -0.75 39.13
C ASN A 144 -22.85 -1.83 38.12
N LEU A 145 -21.71 -1.64 37.45
CA LEU A 145 -21.09 -2.61 36.53
C LEU A 145 -20.05 -3.51 37.19
N LEU A 146 -19.74 -3.30 38.47
CA LEU A 146 -18.85 -4.17 39.22
C LEU A 146 -19.53 -5.52 39.48
N GLU A 147 -18.76 -6.60 39.49
CA GLU A 147 -19.28 -7.94 39.76
C GLU A 147 -19.93 -8.00 41.15
N PRO A 148 -21.15 -8.57 41.32
CA PRO A 148 -21.89 -8.51 42.58
C PRO A 148 -21.14 -9.08 43.78
N GLU A 149 -20.31 -10.11 43.58
CA GLU A 149 -19.50 -10.71 44.65
C GLU A 149 -18.36 -9.77 45.09
N ILE A 150 -17.60 -9.20 44.15
CA ILE A 150 -16.57 -8.20 44.43
C ILE A 150 -17.19 -6.97 45.12
N HIS A 151 -18.31 -6.48 44.58
CA HIS A 151 -19.02 -5.32 45.12
C HIS A 151 -19.51 -5.55 46.56
N LYS A 152 -20.07 -6.73 46.83
CA LYS A 152 -20.46 -7.13 48.17
C LYS A 152 -19.26 -7.23 49.12
N ASN A 153 -18.18 -7.89 48.71
CA ASN A 153 -16.98 -8.07 49.55
C ASN A 153 -16.36 -6.72 49.97
N LEU A 154 -16.40 -5.71 49.10
CA LEU A 154 -16.00 -4.34 49.44
C LEU A 154 -16.92 -3.71 50.50
N ILE A 155 -18.25 -3.81 50.32
CA ILE A 155 -19.23 -3.20 51.25
C ILE A 155 -19.28 -3.93 52.60
N ASP A 156 -19.14 -5.24 52.64
CA ASP A 156 -19.17 -6.02 53.88
C ASP A 156 -17.92 -5.73 54.77
N ASN A 157 -16.83 -5.20 54.19
CA ASN A 157 -15.61 -4.82 54.92
C ASN A 157 -15.18 -3.37 54.64
N VAL A 158 -16.03 -2.41 55.01
CA VAL A 158 -15.81 -0.97 54.74
C VAL A 158 -14.50 -0.39 55.31
N ASN A 159 -14.03 -0.89 56.46
CA ASN A 159 -12.87 -0.31 57.16
C ASN A 159 -11.53 -0.76 56.56
N ILE A 160 -11.51 -1.82 55.75
CA ILE A 160 -10.28 -2.39 55.18
C ILE A 160 -10.42 -2.44 53.66
N GLU A 161 -11.27 -3.31 53.11
CA GLU A 161 -11.32 -3.53 51.67
C GLU A 161 -11.82 -2.30 50.90
N LEU A 162 -12.90 -1.66 51.35
CA LEU A 162 -13.39 -0.44 50.69
C LEU A 162 -12.41 0.73 50.85
N TYR A 163 -11.83 0.90 52.05
CA TYR A 163 -10.83 1.93 52.33
C TYR A 163 -9.60 1.78 51.41
N ASN A 164 -9.06 0.56 51.32
CA ASN A 164 -7.92 0.19 50.48
C ASN A 164 -8.24 0.38 49.00
N ALA A 165 -9.41 -0.08 48.55
CA ALA A 165 -9.85 0.09 47.17
C ALA A 165 -9.94 1.58 46.80
N LEU A 166 -10.54 2.42 47.64
CA LEU A 166 -10.62 3.87 47.37
C LEU A 166 -9.24 4.54 47.42
N HIS A 167 -8.35 4.15 48.34
CA HIS A 167 -6.95 4.60 48.35
C HIS A 167 -6.18 4.22 47.07
N HIS A 168 -6.49 3.06 46.47
CA HIS A 168 -5.92 2.68 45.18
C HIS A 168 -6.36 3.62 44.04
N HIS A 169 -7.52 4.28 44.16
CA HIS A 169 -8.00 5.29 43.22
C HIS A 169 -7.43 6.70 43.48
N MET A 170 -6.54 6.86 44.47
CA MET A 170 -6.04 8.16 44.92
C MET A 170 -4.53 8.33 44.78
N LEU A 171 -4.10 9.57 44.56
CA LEU A 171 -2.71 10.03 44.63
C LEU A 171 -2.56 11.11 45.71
N ASN A 172 -1.45 11.10 46.43
CA ASN A 172 -1.07 12.11 47.44
C ASN A 172 -0.52 13.43 46.85
N LYS A 173 -0.86 13.72 45.58
CA LYS A 173 -0.54 14.97 44.87
C LYS A 173 -1.64 15.27 43.86
N ARG A 174 -1.94 16.55 43.63
CA ARG A 174 -2.80 17.01 42.54
C ARG A 174 -2.14 16.82 41.17
N MET A 175 -2.82 16.13 40.26
CA MET A 175 -2.43 15.92 38.86
C MET A 175 -3.62 16.17 37.93
N LEU A 176 -3.47 17.10 36.98
CA LEU A 176 -4.46 17.39 35.94
C LEU A 176 -4.26 16.48 34.73
N THR A 177 -5.22 16.39 33.80
CA THR A 177 -5.11 15.54 32.60
C THR A 177 -3.87 15.83 31.74
N LYS A 178 -3.40 17.08 31.72
CA LYS A 178 -2.12 17.47 31.07
C LYS A 178 -0.87 16.89 31.77
N ASP A 179 -0.97 16.57 33.06
CA ASP A 179 0.12 16.00 33.84
C ASP A 179 0.12 14.45 33.71
N LEU A 180 -1.01 13.88 33.26
CA LEU A 180 -1.25 12.44 33.03
C LEU A 180 -0.73 11.99 31.65
N LYS A 181 0.60 12.02 31.48
CA LYS A 181 1.26 11.69 30.21
C LYS A 181 1.11 10.22 29.80
N ASN A 182 1.12 9.94 28.50
CA ASN A 182 1.02 8.58 27.96
C ASN A 182 2.16 7.66 28.42
N GLY A 183 1.84 6.43 28.81
CA GLY A 183 2.81 5.45 29.34
C GLY A 183 3.28 5.74 30.77
N MET A 184 2.82 6.83 31.40
CA MET A 184 3.24 7.17 32.75
C MET A 184 2.71 6.14 33.75
N THR A 185 3.55 5.75 34.71
CA THR A 185 3.11 5.00 35.89
C THR A 185 3.14 5.92 37.10
N VAL A 186 2.06 5.95 37.88
CA VAL A 186 1.98 6.68 39.15
C VAL A 186 1.72 5.72 40.31
N VAL A 187 2.18 6.06 41.50
CA VAL A 187 1.98 5.28 42.72
C VAL A 187 0.72 5.78 43.42
N SER A 188 -0.22 4.88 43.69
CA SER A 188 -1.45 5.16 44.43
C SER A 188 -1.21 5.25 45.93
N MET A 189 -2.19 5.76 46.67
CA MET A 189 -2.14 5.87 48.13
C MET A 189 -2.31 4.52 48.86
N TYR A 190 -2.51 3.42 48.15
CA TYR A 190 -2.61 2.08 48.73
C TYR A 190 -1.39 1.21 48.38
N ASN A 191 -0.64 0.81 49.41
CA ASN A 191 0.42 -0.22 49.37
C ASN A 191 1.41 -0.11 48.18
N ASP A 192 1.79 1.12 47.83
CA ASP A 192 2.60 1.48 46.66
C ASP A 192 2.12 0.89 45.31
N LEU A 193 0.84 0.50 45.22
CA LEU A 193 0.27 -0.07 44.00
C LEU A 193 0.28 0.95 42.87
N LYS A 194 0.67 0.47 41.68
CA LYS A 194 0.85 1.28 40.48
C LYS A 194 -0.47 1.47 39.73
N LEU A 195 -0.66 2.67 39.21
CA LEU A 195 -1.68 3.00 38.21
C LEU A 195 -0.98 3.32 36.88
N LEU A 196 -1.40 2.65 35.81
CA LEU A 196 -0.93 2.89 34.45
C LEU A 196 -1.79 3.96 33.78
N ILE A 197 -1.14 5.02 33.32
CA ILE A 197 -1.75 6.19 32.68
C ILE A 197 -1.45 6.15 31.18
N ASN A 198 -2.49 6.22 30.35
CA ASN A 198 -2.35 6.34 28.90
C ASN A 198 -3.14 7.54 28.39
N HIS A 199 -2.57 8.26 27.42
CA HIS A 199 -3.15 9.47 26.83
C HIS A 199 -3.01 9.38 25.31
N TYR A 200 -4.15 9.20 24.65
CA TYR A 200 -4.21 8.87 23.24
C TYR A 200 -4.32 10.13 22.36
N PRO A 201 -3.88 10.09 21.08
CA PRO A 201 -3.94 11.26 20.18
C PRO A 201 -5.36 11.80 19.91
N ASN A 202 -6.39 10.97 20.14
CA ASN A 202 -7.80 11.35 20.10
C ASN A 202 -8.30 12.01 21.41
N GLY A 203 -7.41 12.33 22.35
CA GLY A 203 -7.67 13.00 23.62
C GLY A 203 -8.29 12.11 24.69
N VAL A 204 -8.54 10.83 24.44
CA VAL A 204 -8.93 9.89 25.49
C VAL A 204 -7.78 9.75 26.48
N VAL A 205 -8.09 9.82 27.78
CA VAL A 205 -7.17 9.55 28.88
C VAL A 205 -7.71 8.37 29.67
N THR A 206 -6.86 7.40 30.00
CA THR A 206 -7.24 6.20 30.77
C THR A 206 -6.30 5.95 31.95
N VAL A 207 -6.85 5.41 33.03
CA VAL A 207 -6.15 4.93 34.24
C VAL A 207 -6.48 3.45 34.40
N ASN A 208 -5.50 2.54 34.34
CA ASN A 208 -5.71 1.08 34.23
C ASN A 208 -6.82 0.73 33.21
N CYS A 209 -6.77 1.34 32.02
CA CYS A 209 -7.79 1.27 30.97
C CYS A 209 -9.23 1.74 31.32
N ALA A 210 -9.51 2.22 32.54
CA ALA A 210 -10.72 2.98 32.84
C ALA A 210 -10.59 4.40 32.25
N ARG A 211 -11.54 4.83 31.42
CA ARG A 211 -11.51 6.13 30.74
C ARG A 211 -12.01 7.24 31.65
N ILE A 212 -11.29 8.37 31.67
CA ILE A 212 -11.76 9.60 32.31
C ILE A 212 -12.93 10.17 31.49
N ILE A 213 -14.12 10.20 32.09
CA ILE A 213 -15.34 10.81 31.53
C ILE A 213 -15.32 12.32 31.75
N HIS A 214 -15.01 12.76 32.97
CA HIS A 214 -15.00 14.17 33.38
C HIS A 214 -13.72 14.45 34.17
N GLY A 215 -12.71 14.99 33.50
CA GLY A 215 -11.42 15.36 34.12
C GLY A 215 -11.36 16.80 34.62
N ASN A 216 -10.37 17.07 35.46
CA ASN A 216 -9.95 18.40 35.94
C ASN A 216 -10.98 19.15 36.82
N GLN A 217 -11.74 18.44 37.65
CA GLN A 217 -12.68 19.07 38.58
C GLN A 217 -11.92 19.49 39.84
N ILE A 218 -11.62 20.79 39.95
CA ILE A 218 -10.69 21.33 40.94
C ILE A 218 -11.34 21.40 42.32
N ALA A 219 -10.65 20.85 43.32
CA ALA A 219 -11.01 20.94 44.73
C ALA A 219 -10.05 21.88 45.48
N THR A 220 -10.45 22.37 46.66
CA THR A 220 -9.63 23.22 47.54
C THR A 220 -8.35 22.51 48.00
N ASN A 221 -8.41 21.20 48.21
CA ASN A 221 -7.33 20.32 48.61
C ASN A 221 -6.98 19.25 47.55
N GLY A 222 -7.31 19.46 46.26
CA GLY A 222 -6.98 18.46 45.22
C GLY A 222 -7.63 18.64 43.85
N VAL A 223 -7.89 17.52 43.18
CA VAL A 223 -8.64 17.40 41.92
C VAL A 223 -9.36 16.05 41.85
N VAL A 224 -10.57 16.05 41.27
CA VAL A 224 -11.35 14.85 40.97
C VAL A 224 -11.38 14.63 39.45
N HIS A 225 -11.22 13.37 39.04
CA HIS A 225 -11.47 12.89 37.68
C HIS A 225 -12.47 11.75 37.73
N VAL A 226 -13.63 11.89 37.09
CA VAL A 226 -14.63 10.81 37.06
C VAL A 226 -14.23 9.77 36.02
N ILE A 227 -14.16 8.49 36.41
CA ILE A 227 -13.81 7.36 35.53
C ILE A 227 -14.99 6.40 35.31
N ASP A 228 -14.94 5.64 34.20
CA ASP A 228 -16.03 4.75 33.77
C ASP A 228 -15.98 3.30 34.28
N ARG A 229 -14.94 2.93 35.03
CA ARG A 229 -14.81 1.64 35.72
C ARG A 229 -14.21 1.81 37.11
N VAL A 230 -14.49 0.88 38.02
CA VAL A 230 -13.74 0.74 39.27
C VAL A 230 -12.37 0.15 38.93
N LEU A 231 -11.31 0.75 39.45
CA LEU A 231 -9.93 0.30 39.28
C LEU A 231 -9.68 -0.91 40.18
N THR A 232 -9.19 -1.99 39.57
CA THR A 232 -8.60 -3.13 40.29
C THR A 232 -7.07 -2.99 40.32
N PRO A 233 -6.40 -3.59 41.31
CA PRO A 233 -4.96 -3.85 41.23
C PRO A 233 -4.62 -4.49 39.88
N VAL A 234 -3.55 -4.02 39.26
CA VAL A 234 -3.07 -4.59 38.00
C VAL A 234 -2.39 -5.93 38.26
N GLY A 235 -2.53 -6.87 37.32
CA GLY A 235 -1.78 -8.12 37.37
C GLY A 235 -0.27 -7.88 37.24
N ASN A 236 0.51 -8.96 37.36
CA ASN A 236 1.96 -8.95 37.17
C ASN A 236 2.31 -8.67 35.69
N THR A 237 3.10 -9.50 35.00
CA THR A 237 3.39 -9.30 33.57
C THR A 237 2.37 -10.01 32.69
N ILE A 238 2.39 -9.75 31.37
CA ILE A 238 1.63 -10.54 30.40
C ILE A 238 2.06 -12.01 30.46
N GLN A 239 3.36 -12.28 30.63
CA GLN A 239 3.86 -13.65 30.84
C GLN A 239 3.20 -14.31 32.05
N ASP A 240 3.20 -13.67 33.22
CA ASP A 240 2.61 -14.25 34.44
C ASP A 240 1.11 -14.58 34.26
N TYR A 241 0.36 -13.73 33.52
CA TYR A 241 -1.04 -14.00 33.21
C TYR A 241 -1.18 -15.24 32.29
N LEU A 242 -0.36 -15.35 31.24
CA LEU A 242 -0.32 -16.52 30.35
C LEU A 242 0.10 -17.81 31.07
N GLU A 243 0.83 -17.71 32.18
CA GLU A 243 1.26 -18.85 32.97
C GLU A 243 0.20 -19.33 33.97
N ALA A 244 -0.76 -18.46 34.33
CA ALA A 244 -1.84 -18.74 35.29
C ALA A 244 -3.21 -19.04 34.63
N GLU A 245 -3.44 -18.60 33.38
CA GLU A 245 -4.72 -18.73 32.69
C GLU A 245 -4.82 -20.04 31.88
N ASP A 246 -5.68 -20.97 32.33
CA ASP A 246 -5.86 -22.29 31.70
C ASP A 246 -6.38 -22.20 30.25
N ASP A 247 -7.26 -21.22 29.94
CA ASP A 247 -7.80 -21.00 28.58
C ASP A 247 -6.75 -20.45 27.59
N LEU A 248 -5.53 -20.15 28.07
CA LEU A 248 -4.40 -19.68 27.26
C LEU A 248 -3.24 -20.69 27.22
N SER A 249 -3.42 -21.91 27.71
CA SER A 249 -2.38 -22.95 27.71
C SER A 249 -1.82 -23.27 26.31
N SER A 250 -2.63 -23.23 25.25
CA SER A 250 -2.16 -23.36 23.85
C SER A 250 -1.26 -22.20 23.42
N LEU A 251 -1.64 -20.97 23.76
CA LEU A 251 -0.86 -19.76 23.48
C LEU A 251 0.45 -19.74 24.26
N ARG A 252 0.42 -20.14 25.54
CA ARG A 252 1.61 -20.31 26.39
C ARG A 252 2.58 -21.31 25.76
N ALA A 253 2.12 -22.51 25.41
CA ALA A 253 2.96 -23.54 24.80
C ALA A 253 3.60 -23.07 23.48
N ALA A 254 2.84 -22.39 22.62
CA ALA A 254 3.35 -21.81 21.38
C ALA A 254 4.34 -20.64 21.60
N SER A 255 4.12 -19.83 22.63
CA SER A 255 5.02 -18.73 23.03
C SER A 255 6.34 -19.23 23.62
N ILE A 256 6.33 -20.37 24.32
CA ILE A 256 7.54 -21.07 24.78
C ILE A 256 8.29 -21.66 23.57
N ALA A 257 7.60 -22.40 22.69
CA ALA A 257 8.21 -23.05 21.52
C ALA A 257 8.85 -22.06 20.53
N SER A 258 8.26 -20.87 20.38
CA SER A 258 8.80 -19.78 19.56
C SER A 258 9.91 -18.96 20.25
N GLY A 259 10.05 -19.05 21.58
CA GLY A 259 10.98 -18.23 22.37
C GLY A 259 10.51 -16.78 22.56
N VAL A 260 9.22 -16.49 22.37
CA VAL A 260 8.66 -15.13 22.50
C VAL A 260 8.15 -14.85 23.93
N LEU A 261 7.86 -15.88 24.74
CA LEU A 261 7.29 -15.71 26.10
C LEU A 261 8.10 -14.75 26.98
N ASP A 262 9.43 -14.88 27.02
CA ASP A 262 10.33 -13.99 27.79
C ASP A 262 10.20 -12.50 27.40
N THR A 263 9.73 -12.19 26.19
CA THR A 263 9.47 -10.82 25.76
C THR A 263 8.22 -10.26 26.44
N LEU A 264 7.23 -11.11 26.71
CA LEU A 264 6.00 -10.76 27.42
C LEU A 264 6.18 -10.61 28.95
N GLY A 265 7.32 -11.04 29.49
CA GLY A 265 7.76 -10.76 30.86
C GLY A 265 8.58 -9.48 31.03
N LYS A 266 9.10 -8.88 29.94
CA LYS A 266 9.95 -7.69 30.01
C LYS A 266 9.14 -6.42 30.28
N PRO A 267 9.73 -5.39 30.93
CA PRO A 267 9.12 -4.06 31.01
C PRO A 267 8.81 -3.49 29.63
N GLY A 268 7.63 -2.89 29.48
CA GLY A 268 7.15 -2.38 28.20
C GLY A 268 5.71 -1.87 28.29
N HIS A 269 5.13 -1.56 27.12
CA HIS A 269 3.74 -1.13 26.98
C HIS A 269 3.11 -1.91 25.82
N TYR A 270 2.85 -3.20 26.04
CA TYR A 270 2.36 -4.09 25.00
C TYR A 270 0.82 -4.11 24.92
N THR A 271 0.29 -4.48 23.76
CA THR A 271 -1.07 -5.04 23.63
C THR A 271 -0.94 -6.46 23.11
N LEU A 272 -1.46 -7.45 23.85
CA LEU A 272 -1.56 -8.82 23.38
C LEU A 272 -3.02 -9.14 23.02
N PHE A 273 -3.26 -9.49 21.76
CA PHE A 273 -4.50 -10.15 21.35
C PHE A 273 -4.33 -11.65 21.59
N ALA A 274 -4.75 -12.16 22.75
CA ALA A 274 -4.46 -13.53 23.18
C ALA A 274 -5.49 -14.55 22.64
N PRO A 275 -5.15 -15.43 21.68
CA PRO A 275 -6.06 -16.49 21.24
C PRO A 275 -6.29 -17.53 22.34
N THR A 276 -7.58 -17.71 22.65
CA THR A 276 -8.10 -18.77 23.55
C THR A 276 -7.81 -20.17 23.00
N ASN A 277 -7.89 -21.22 23.83
CA ASN A 277 -7.70 -22.61 23.35
C ASN A 277 -8.69 -22.95 22.23
N GLU A 278 -9.96 -22.54 22.37
CA GLU A 278 -11.00 -22.65 21.34
C GLU A 278 -10.59 -21.99 20.00
N ALA A 279 -9.78 -20.92 20.03
CA ALA A 279 -9.27 -20.26 18.84
C ALA A 279 -8.24 -21.11 18.08
N PHE A 280 -7.41 -21.88 18.81
CA PHE A 280 -6.48 -22.85 18.21
C PHE A 280 -7.21 -24.09 17.70
N GLU A 281 -8.23 -24.58 18.42
CA GLU A 281 -9.05 -25.72 17.99
C GLU A 281 -9.82 -25.45 16.67
N LYS A 282 -10.17 -24.19 16.40
CA LYS A 282 -10.78 -23.76 15.12
C LYS A 282 -9.82 -23.81 13.91
N LEU A 283 -8.52 -24.05 14.11
CA LEU A 283 -7.57 -24.11 13.00
C LEU A 283 -7.76 -25.39 12.16
N PRO A 284 -7.59 -25.34 10.83
CA PRO A 284 -7.63 -26.54 10.00
C PRO A 284 -6.55 -27.54 10.43
N ARG A 285 -6.89 -28.84 10.41
CA ARG A 285 -6.00 -29.93 10.84
C ARG A 285 -4.65 -29.86 10.13
N GLY A 286 -3.57 -29.95 10.89
CA GLY A 286 -2.19 -29.89 10.39
C GLY A 286 -1.63 -28.48 10.17
N VAL A 287 -2.44 -27.41 10.17
CA VAL A 287 -1.93 -26.03 10.04
C VAL A 287 -1.12 -25.62 11.25
N LEU A 288 -1.63 -25.90 12.46
CA LEU A 288 -0.90 -25.60 13.71
C LEU A 288 0.39 -26.41 13.82
N GLU A 289 0.33 -27.72 13.55
CA GLU A 289 1.51 -28.61 13.53
C GLU A 289 2.58 -28.13 12.53
N ARG A 290 2.17 -27.72 11.32
CA ARG A 290 3.06 -27.15 10.30
C ARG A 290 3.72 -25.85 10.77
N ILE A 291 2.96 -24.93 11.37
CA ILE A 291 3.49 -23.65 11.83
C ILE A 291 4.43 -23.86 13.02
N MET A 292 4.07 -24.70 13.99
CA MET A 292 4.91 -24.99 15.16
C MET A 292 6.16 -25.81 14.82
N GLY A 293 6.14 -26.59 13.74
CA GLY A 293 7.30 -27.29 13.20
C GLY A 293 8.33 -26.39 12.51
N ASP A 294 7.98 -25.14 12.16
CA ASP A 294 8.89 -24.15 11.59
C ASP A 294 9.05 -22.97 12.56
N LYS A 295 10.21 -22.89 13.22
CA LYS A 295 10.50 -21.85 14.22
C LYS A 295 10.22 -20.43 13.70
N VAL A 296 10.49 -20.14 12.44
CA VAL A 296 10.27 -18.79 11.87
C VAL A 296 8.77 -18.51 11.70
N ALA A 297 8.00 -19.51 11.27
CA ALA A 297 6.54 -19.38 11.17
C ALA A 297 5.88 -19.27 12.56
N ALA A 298 6.37 -20.03 13.55
CA ALA A 298 5.89 -19.97 14.93
C ALA A 298 6.20 -18.62 15.59
N GLU A 299 7.42 -18.10 15.42
CA GLU A 299 7.82 -16.79 15.93
C GLU A 299 6.99 -15.66 15.31
N ALA A 300 6.82 -15.67 13.98
CA ALA A 300 5.96 -14.73 13.26
C ALA A 300 4.51 -14.81 13.76
N LEU A 301 3.95 -16.01 13.93
CA LEU A 301 2.60 -16.21 14.44
C LEU A 301 2.38 -15.51 15.79
N ILE A 302 3.28 -15.74 16.76
CA ILE A 302 3.11 -15.14 18.10
C ILE A 302 3.35 -13.63 18.07
N LYS A 303 4.37 -13.16 17.35
CA LYS A 303 4.65 -11.73 17.21
C LYS A 303 3.51 -10.93 16.54
N PHE A 304 2.78 -11.55 15.61
CA PHE A 304 1.63 -10.93 14.93
C PHE A 304 0.42 -10.68 15.86
N HIS A 305 0.39 -11.29 17.05
CA HIS A 305 -0.62 -11.02 18.08
C HIS A 305 -0.25 -9.88 19.03
N ILE A 306 0.97 -9.33 18.93
CA ILE A 306 1.53 -8.37 19.88
C ILE A 306 1.74 -7.01 19.21
N LEU A 307 1.19 -5.93 19.78
CA LEU A 307 1.53 -4.55 19.44
C LEU A 307 2.56 -4.00 20.42
N ASN A 308 3.49 -3.17 19.94
CA ASN A 308 4.46 -2.45 20.77
C ASN A 308 3.90 -1.16 21.42
N THR A 309 2.58 -1.07 21.55
CA THR A 309 1.87 0.04 22.22
C THR A 309 0.66 -0.49 22.97
N LEU A 310 0.32 0.14 24.10
CA LEU A 310 -0.81 -0.22 24.94
C LEU A 310 -2.09 0.44 24.40
N GLN A 311 -3.05 -0.37 23.96
CA GLN A 311 -4.31 0.07 23.34
C GLN A 311 -5.50 -0.44 24.18
N CYS A 312 -5.95 0.39 25.12
CA CYS A 312 -7.19 0.15 25.87
C CYS A 312 -8.42 0.25 24.94
N SER A 313 -9.46 -0.54 25.19
CA SER A 313 -10.62 -0.63 24.28
C SER A 313 -11.39 0.69 24.18
N GLU A 314 -11.48 1.47 25.27
CA GLU A 314 -12.12 2.79 25.29
C GLU A 314 -11.33 3.89 24.55
N ALA A 315 -10.08 3.61 24.12
CA ALA A 315 -9.33 4.49 23.23
C ALA A 315 -9.71 4.30 21.75
N ILE A 316 -10.28 3.14 21.39
CA ILE A 316 -10.63 2.81 20.02
C ILE A 316 -12.03 3.36 19.71
N MET A 317 -12.09 4.40 18.88
CA MET A 317 -13.34 5.08 18.47
C MET A 317 -13.77 4.78 17.02
N GLY A 318 -12.91 4.08 16.27
CA GLY A 318 -13.06 3.73 14.86
C GLY A 318 -11.84 2.92 14.39
N GLY A 319 -11.82 2.49 13.13
CA GLY A 319 -10.71 1.71 12.56
C GLY A 319 -9.40 2.50 12.51
N ALA A 320 -8.34 1.91 13.04
CA ALA A 320 -6.97 2.39 13.01
C ALA A 320 -6.00 1.22 12.74
N VAL A 321 -4.93 1.49 12.01
CA VAL A 321 -3.94 0.48 11.61
C VAL A 321 -2.75 0.54 12.58
N TYR A 322 -2.34 -0.62 13.10
CA TYR A 322 -1.25 -0.76 14.05
C TYR A 322 -0.23 -1.78 13.55
N GLU A 323 1.06 -1.44 13.68
CA GLU A 323 2.17 -2.35 13.41
C GLU A 323 2.32 -3.37 14.55
N THR A 324 2.42 -4.65 14.20
CA THR A 324 2.67 -5.75 15.15
C THR A 324 4.17 -5.97 15.34
N LEU A 325 4.58 -6.75 16.35
CA LEU A 325 5.99 -7.15 16.51
C LEU A 325 6.51 -8.06 15.38
N GLU A 326 5.64 -8.53 14.48
CA GLU A 326 6.04 -9.30 13.29
C GLU A 326 6.36 -8.38 12.10
N GLY A 327 5.94 -7.12 12.15
CA GLY A 327 6.17 -6.10 11.11
C GLY A 327 4.95 -5.84 10.23
N ASN A 328 4.11 -6.84 9.96
CA ASN A 328 2.83 -6.60 9.29
C ASN A 328 1.85 -5.86 10.23
N THR A 329 0.87 -5.19 9.63
CA THR A 329 -0.13 -4.40 10.35
C THR A 329 -1.44 -5.16 10.58
N VAL A 330 -2.16 -4.75 11.63
CA VAL A 330 -3.54 -5.16 11.91
C VAL A 330 -4.44 -3.93 12.02
N GLU A 331 -5.66 -4.01 11.50
CA GLU A 331 -6.68 -2.98 11.71
C GLU A 331 -7.42 -3.27 13.02
N VAL A 332 -7.28 -2.38 14.01
CA VAL A 332 -8.05 -2.43 15.25
C VAL A 332 -9.14 -1.38 15.20
N GLY A 333 -10.38 -1.80 15.44
CA GLY A 333 -11.56 -0.95 15.35
C GLY A 333 -12.64 -1.35 16.35
N CYS A 334 -13.87 -0.90 16.13
CA CYS A 334 -15.00 -1.22 16.99
C CYS A 334 -16.34 -1.13 16.24
N ASP A 335 -17.29 -1.99 16.59
CA ASP A 335 -18.70 -1.87 16.18
C ASP A 335 -19.63 -2.01 17.40
N GLY A 336 -20.19 -0.87 17.83
CA GLY A 336 -20.84 -0.74 19.13
C GLY A 336 -19.82 -0.81 20.26
N GLU A 337 -20.02 -1.74 21.20
CA GLU A 337 -19.13 -1.93 22.36
C GLU A 337 -18.08 -3.03 22.15
N SER A 338 -18.21 -3.80 21.06
CA SER A 338 -17.29 -4.86 20.64
C SER A 338 -16.09 -4.27 19.91
N LEU A 339 -14.88 -4.61 20.37
CA LEU A 339 -13.65 -4.36 19.64
C LEU A 339 -13.58 -5.30 18.42
N THR A 340 -13.01 -4.83 17.32
CA THR A 340 -12.83 -5.61 16.09
C THR A 340 -11.36 -5.66 15.70
N VAL A 341 -10.89 -6.81 15.25
CA VAL A 341 -9.55 -6.98 14.66
C VAL A 341 -9.72 -7.42 13.21
N ASN A 342 -9.12 -6.70 12.27
CA ASN A 342 -9.30 -6.85 10.82
C ASN A 342 -10.80 -6.89 10.41
N GLY A 343 -11.59 -5.99 11.00
CA GLY A 343 -13.05 -5.90 10.80
C GLY A 343 -13.89 -6.99 11.47
N ILE A 344 -13.28 -7.98 12.13
CA ILE A 344 -13.97 -9.12 12.74
C ILE A 344 -14.17 -8.91 14.25
N LYS A 345 -15.39 -9.12 14.74
CA LYS A 345 -15.74 -9.15 16.18
C LYS A 345 -15.26 -10.45 16.84
N MET A 346 -13.94 -10.58 17.02
CA MET A 346 -13.34 -11.76 17.65
C MET A 346 -12.98 -11.59 19.13
N VAL A 347 -13.03 -10.36 19.66
CA VAL A 347 -12.64 -10.09 21.05
C VAL A 347 -13.76 -10.49 22.00
N LYS A 348 -13.48 -11.51 22.84
CA LYS A 348 -14.38 -12.00 23.89
C LYS A 348 -14.28 -11.14 25.14
N ASN A 349 -13.07 -11.02 25.68
CA ASN A 349 -12.77 -10.27 26.91
C ASN A 349 -11.74 -9.20 26.57
N LYS A 350 -11.86 -8.02 27.18
CA LYS A 350 -11.06 -6.84 26.84
C LYS A 350 -10.58 -6.13 28.10
N ASP A 351 -9.49 -5.39 27.97
CA ASP A 351 -8.91 -4.57 29.05
C ASP A 351 -8.52 -5.37 30.30
N ILE A 352 -7.87 -6.53 30.09
CA ILE A 352 -7.16 -7.26 31.16
C ILE A 352 -5.80 -6.56 31.33
N VAL A 353 -5.64 -5.80 32.41
CA VAL A 353 -4.48 -4.91 32.60
C VAL A 353 -3.36 -5.59 33.38
N THR A 354 -2.14 -5.53 32.85
CA THR A 354 -0.92 -6.01 33.47
C THR A 354 0.07 -4.87 33.69
N SER A 355 1.10 -5.09 34.50
CA SER A 355 2.16 -4.12 34.78
C SER A 355 2.98 -3.68 33.56
N ASN A 356 2.94 -4.44 32.45
CA ASN A 356 3.68 -4.16 31.21
C ASN A 356 2.79 -4.11 29.94
N GLY A 357 1.47 -4.04 30.09
CA GLY A 357 0.57 -3.97 28.94
C GLY A 357 -0.91 -4.23 29.21
N VAL A 358 -1.62 -4.59 28.15
CA VAL A 358 -3.03 -4.98 28.18
C VAL A 358 -3.26 -6.22 27.33
N ILE A 359 -4.13 -7.12 27.80
CA ILE A 359 -4.52 -8.34 27.09
C ILE A 359 -5.99 -8.23 26.67
N HIS A 360 -6.28 -8.62 25.43
CA HIS A 360 -7.62 -8.79 24.89
C HIS A 360 -7.76 -10.24 24.40
N LEU A 361 -8.67 -11.01 24.98
CA LEU A 361 -8.86 -12.43 24.59
C LEU A 361 -9.63 -12.52 23.28
N ILE A 362 -9.13 -13.31 22.33
CA ILE A 362 -9.72 -13.48 21.00
C ILE A 362 -10.17 -14.93 20.71
N ASP A 363 -11.22 -15.07 19.91
CA ASP A 363 -11.83 -16.35 19.54
C ASP A 363 -11.28 -16.99 18.24
N LYS A 364 -10.30 -16.34 17.61
CA LYS A 364 -9.62 -16.78 16.38
C LYS A 364 -8.13 -16.46 16.45
N VAL A 365 -7.27 -17.34 15.92
CA VAL A 365 -5.84 -17.09 15.77
C VAL A 365 -5.59 -16.16 14.57
N LEU A 366 -4.78 -15.11 14.77
CA LEU A 366 -4.29 -14.23 13.72
C LEU A 366 -3.08 -14.86 13.05
N ILE A 367 -3.23 -15.36 11.82
CA ILE A 367 -2.12 -15.93 11.05
C ILE A 367 -1.55 -14.87 10.10
N PRO A 368 -0.29 -14.41 10.26
CA PRO A 368 0.35 -13.49 9.32
C PRO A 368 0.62 -14.19 7.98
N ASP A 369 0.74 -13.42 6.90
CA ASP A 369 1.02 -13.99 5.57
C ASP A 369 2.38 -14.71 5.55
N SER A 370 3.38 -14.23 6.30
CA SER A 370 4.70 -14.86 6.50
C SER A 370 4.69 -16.29 7.10
N ALA A 371 3.63 -16.70 7.79
CA ALA A 371 3.43 -18.05 8.34
C ALA A 371 2.56 -18.96 7.43
N LYS A 372 1.93 -18.38 6.41
CA LYS A 372 1.08 -19.09 5.45
C LYS A 372 1.88 -19.78 4.36
N GLN A 373 1.36 -20.89 3.86
CA GLN A 373 1.83 -21.48 2.61
C GLN A 373 1.39 -20.62 1.42
N VAL A 374 2.13 -20.69 0.31
CA VAL A 374 1.87 -19.87 -0.87
C VAL A 374 0.42 -19.97 -1.40
N ILE A 375 -0.21 -21.15 -1.29
CA ILE A 375 -1.61 -21.37 -1.69
C ILE A 375 -2.63 -20.75 -0.71
N GLU A 376 -2.27 -20.61 0.55
CA GLU A 376 -3.08 -20.01 1.62
C GLU A 376 -3.06 -18.45 1.56
N LEU A 377 -2.19 -17.87 0.73
CA LEU A 377 -2.12 -16.41 0.50
C LEU A 377 -3.26 -15.89 -0.40
N GLY A 378 -3.95 -16.78 -1.12
CA GLY A 378 -5.05 -16.43 -2.02
C GLY A 378 -6.21 -15.76 -1.29
N GLY A 379 -6.63 -14.60 -1.78
CA GLY A 379 -7.74 -13.83 -1.20
C GLY A 379 -9.08 -14.14 -1.85
N ALA A 380 -10.12 -13.40 -1.43
CA ALA A 380 -11.48 -13.51 -1.97
C ALA A 380 -11.59 -13.25 -3.50
N GLN A 381 -10.56 -12.65 -4.11
CA GLN A 381 -10.48 -12.37 -5.55
C GLN A 381 -9.68 -13.42 -6.33
N GLN A 382 -9.17 -14.46 -5.67
CA GLN A 382 -8.38 -15.56 -6.27
C GLN A 382 -8.97 -16.95 -5.99
N THR A 383 -10.15 -17.01 -5.35
CA THR A 383 -10.81 -18.28 -4.95
C THR A 383 -10.95 -19.26 -6.12
N THR A 384 -11.35 -18.78 -7.31
CA THR A 384 -11.48 -19.63 -8.49
C THR A 384 -10.14 -20.26 -8.89
N PHE A 385 -9.04 -19.51 -8.79
CA PHE A 385 -7.70 -20.02 -9.06
C PHE A 385 -7.24 -21.05 -8.01
N THR A 386 -7.40 -20.74 -6.71
CA THR A 386 -7.00 -21.64 -5.63
C THR A 386 -7.81 -22.94 -5.61
N ASP A 387 -9.11 -22.85 -5.90
CA ASP A 387 -10.00 -24.01 -5.95
C ASP A 387 -9.64 -24.93 -7.13
N LEU A 388 -9.38 -24.37 -8.32
CA LEU A 388 -8.92 -25.15 -9.47
C LEU A 388 -7.54 -25.79 -9.23
N MET A 389 -6.62 -25.07 -8.58
CA MET A 389 -5.32 -25.59 -8.16
C MET A 389 -5.44 -26.79 -7.20
N ALA A 390 -6.42 -26.74 -6.28
CA ALA A 390 -6.73 -27.86 -5.39
C ALA A 390 -7.38 -29.03 -6.13
N GLN A 391 -8.47 -28.79 -6.88
CA GLN A 391 -9.24 -29.79 -7.60
C GLN A 391 -8.41 -30.58 -8.62
N LEU A 392 -7.48 -29.92 -9.31
CA LEU A 392 -6.61 -30.54 -10.32
C LEU A 392 -5.34 -31.17 -9.72
N GLY A 393 -5.21 -31.20 -8.38
CA GLY A 393 -4.09 -31.81 -7.68
C GLY A 393 -2.75 -31.11 -7.91
N LEU A 394 -2.77 -29.79 -8.12
CA LEU A 394 -1.56 -28.96 -8.21
C LEU A 394 -1.17 -28.41 -6.83
N ALA A 395 -2.13 -28.13 -5.94
CA ALA A 395 -1.85 -27.70 -4.57
C ALA A 395 -0.93 -28.69 -3.81
N SER A 396 -1.13 -30.00 -3.98
CA SER A 396 -0.27 -31.04 -3.39
C SER A 396 1.15 -31.11 -3.96
N SER A 397 1.45 -30.40 -5.05
CA SER A 397 2.81 -30.25 -5.58
C SER A 397 3.58 -29.06 -4.99
N LEU A 398 2.89 -28.18 -4.25
CA LEU A 398 3.44 -27.03 -3.55
C LEU A 398 3.88 -27.47 -2.15
N ARG A 399 5.09 -28.03 -2.06
CA ARG A 399 5.57 -28.65 -0.81
C ARG A 399 6.02 -27.60 0.22
N PRO A 400 5.90 -27.84 1.53
CA PRO A 400 6.34 -26.88 2.55
C PRO A 400 7.82 -26.51 2.47
N GLU A 401 8.68 -27.45 2.06
CA GLU A 401 10.12 -27.24 1.88
C GLU A 401 10.53 -26.60 0.54
N GLY A 402 9.59 -26.48 -0.41
CA GLY A 402 9.84 -25.86 -1.71
C GLY A 402 9.78 -24.33 -1.68
N GLN A 403 10.16 -23.69 -2.78
CA GLN A 403 9.97 -22.25 -2.99
C GLN A 403 9.21 -22.02 -4.29
N TYR A 404 8.16 -21.21 -4.24
CA TYR A 404 7.25 -21.04 -5.37
C TYR A 404 6.82 -19.59 -5.57
N THR A 405 6.41 -19.26 -6.78
CA THR A 405 5.66 -18.04 -7.08
C THR A 405 4.39 -18.41 -7.82
N LEU A 406 3.22 -18.03 -7.27
CA LEU A 406 1.92 -18.21 -7.90
C LEU A 406 1.55 -16.96 -8.67
N LEU A 407 1.35 -17.10 -9.98
CA LEU A 407 0.87 -16.05 -10.87
C LEU A 407 -0.65 -16.17 -10.94
N ALA A 408 -1.37 -15.71 -9.91
CA ALA A 408 -2.79 -15.98 -9.72
C ALA A 408 -3.69 -14.97 -10.47
N PRO A 409 -4.47 -15.41 -11.47
CA PRO A 409 -5.45 -14.53 -12.12
C PRO A 409 -6.59 -14.17 -11.16
N LEU A 410 -7.16 -12.98 -11.34
CA LEU A 410 -8.41 -12.59 -10.66
C LEU A 410 -9.56 -13.54 -11.03
N ASN A 411 -10.54 -13.71 -10.16
CA ASN A 411 -11.74 -14.53 -10.41
C ASN A 411 -12.43 -14.19 -11.75
N GLY A 412 -12.47 -12.91 -12.13
CA GLY A 412 -13.05 -12.45 -13.40
C GLY A 412 -12.29 -12.86 -14.67
N ALA A 413 -11.06 -13.39 -14.55
CA ALA A 413 -10.29 -13.91 -15.68
C ALA A 413 -10.78 -15.29 -16.17
N PHE A 414 -11.58 -16.00 -15.37
CA PHE A 414 -12.08 -17.33 -15.67
C PHE A 414 -13.50 -17.26 -16.25
N SER A 415 -13.62 -17.29 -17.58
CA SER A 415 -14.92 -17.33 -18.26
C SER A 415 -15.59 -18.71 -18.18
N ASP A 416 -16.90 -18.77 -18.39
CA ASP A 416 -17.66 -20.02 -18.53
C ASP A 416 -17.03 -21.01 -19.53
N ASP A 417 -16.56 -20.50 -20.68
CA ASP A 417 -15.90 -21.31 -21.69
C ASP A 417 -14.56 -21.87 -21.18
N THR A 418 -13.81 -21.08 -20.41
CA THR A 418 -12.57 -21.52 -19.76
C THR A 418 -12.83 -22.65 -18.77
N LEU A 419 -13.89 -22.51 -17.95
CA LEU A 419 -14.27 -23.51 -16.94
C LEU A 419 -14.85 -24.79 -17.54
N ARG A 420 -15.29 -24.75 -18.81
CA ARG A 420 -15.75 -25.91 -19.59
C ARG A 420 -14.65 -26.59 -20.41
N MET A 421 -13.42 -26.08 -20.40
CA MET A 421 -12.29 -26.71 -21.09
C MET A 421 -11.96 -28.09 -20.49
N ASP A 422 -11.32 -28.94 -21.30
CA ASP A 422 -10.80 -30.22 -20.82
C ASP A 422 -9.86 -30.02 -19.62
N GLN A 423 -10.08 -30.80 -18.55
CA GLN A 423 -9.37 -30.65 -17.29
C GLN A 423 -7.85 -30.88 -17.40
N ARG A 424 -7.38 -31.67 -18.38
CA ARG A 424 -5.94 -31.88 -18.60
C ARG A 424 -5.31 -30.64 -19.23
N LEU A 425 -6.02 -30.00 -20.16
CA LEU A 425 -5.59 -28.75 -20.76
C LEU A 425 -5.63 -27.60 -19.74
N LEU A 426 -6.68 -27.51 -18.93
CA LEU A 426 -6.76 -26.53 -17.84
C LEU A 426 -5.65 -26.75 -16.79
N LYS A 427 -5.33 -28.01 -16.45
CA LYS A 427 -4.19 -28.34 -15.59
C LYS A 427 -2.85 -27.88 -16.18
N LEU A 428 -2.63 -28.05 -17.48
CA LEU A 428 -1.42 -27.56 -18.16
C LEU A 428 -1.35 -26.02 -18.15
N ILE A 429 -2.48 -25.33 -18.33
CA ILE A 429 -2.56 -23.87 -18.20
C ILE A 429 -2.15 -23.44 -16.78
N LEU A 430 -2.72 -24.05 -15.74
CA LEU A 430 -2.39 -23.71 -14.35
C LEU A 430 -0.95 -24.09 -13.95
N GLN A 431 -0.36 -25.14 -14.53
CA GLN A 431 1.07 -25.43 -14.38
C GLN A 431 1.97 -24.29 -14.92
N ASN A 432 1.47 -23.48 -15.85
CA ASN A 432 2.15 -22.27 -16.32
C ASN A 432 1.89 -21.04 -15.45
N HIS A 433 1.06 -21.14 -14.41
CA HIS A 433 0.80 -20.10 -13.41
C HIS A 433 1.56 -20.36 -12.10
N VAL A 434 2.53 -21.29 -12.10
CA VAL A 434 3.39 -21.61 -10.96
C VAL A 434 4.85 -21.62 -11.39
N LEU A 435 5.69 -20.87 -10.70
CA LEU A 435 7.15 -20.87 -10.85
C LEU A 435 7.80 -21.75 -9.78
N LYS A 436 8.94 -22.35 -10.09
CA LYS A 436 9.74 -23.24 -9.20
C LYS A 436 10.66 -22.50 -8.21
N VAL A 437 10.49 -21.19 -8.13
CA VAL A 437 11.33 -20.26 -7.37
C VAL A 437 10.44 -19.19 -6.75
N LYS A 438 10.83 -18.70 -5.58
CA LYS A 438 10.23 -17.52 -4.93
C LYS A 438 10.89 -16.27 -5.52
N ILE A 439 10.10 -15.38 -6.12
CA ILE A 439 10.55 -14.14 -6.75
C ILE A 439 9.65 -13.00 -6.27
N GLY A 440 10.24 -11.96 -5.68
CA GLY A 440 9.57 -10.73 -5.29
C GLY A 440 9.37 -9.76 -6.46
N LEU A 441 8.44 -8.81 -6.29
CA LEU A 441 8.17 -7.77 -7.29
C LEU A 441 9.40 -6.89 -7.56
N ASN A 442 10.25 -6.69 -6.56
CA ASN A 442 11.53 -5.98 -6.62
C ASN A 442 12.66 -6.77 -7.32
N GLU A 443 12.48 -8.08 -7.54
CA GLU A 443 13.44 -8.94 -8.25
C GLU A 443 13.12 -9.07 -9.75
N LEU A 444 11.96 -8.56 -10.19
CA LEU A 444 11.53 -8.61 -11.59
C LEU A 444 12.22 -7.53 -12.44
N TYR A 445 12.79 -7.93 -13.58
CA TYR A 445 13.45 -7.01 -14.52
C TYR A 445 13.02 -7.25 -15.97
N ASN A 446 13.14 -6.22 -16.81
CA ASN A 446 12.72 -6.31 -18.21
C ASN A 446 13.56 -7.31 -19.00
N GLY A 447 12.91 -8.20 -19.75
CA GLY A 447 13.58 -9.26 -20.53
C GLY A 447 14.00 -10.48 -19.70
N GLN A 448 13.59 -10.56 -18.42
CA GLN A 448 13.75 -11.77 -17.62
C GLN A 448 12.87 -12.91 -18.16
N GLU A 449 13.40 -14.14 -18.14
CA GLU A 449 12.65 -15.36 -18.46
C GLU A 449 12.41 -16.18 -17.19
N LEU A 450 11.17 -16.65 -17.01
CA LEU A 450 10.71 -17.33 -15.81
C LEU A 450 10.25 -18.76 -16.14
N GLU A 451 10.86 -19.77 -15.51
CA GLU A 451 10.52 -21.18 -15.74
C GLU A 451 9.31 -21.64 -14.91
N THR A 452 8.29 -22.17 -15.58
CA THR A 452 7.07 -22.68 -14.96
C THR A 452 7.20 -24.14 -14.51
N LEU A 453 6.28 -24.61 -13.65
CA LEU A 453 6.10 -26.05 -13.38
C LEU A 453 5.78 -26.84 -14.66
N GLY A 454 5.15 -26.21 -15.65
CA GLY A 454 4.90 -26.79 -16.97
C GLY A 454 6.11 -26.86 -17.90
N GLY A 455 7.29 -26.36 -17.48
CA GLY A 455 8.50 -26.33 -18.31
C GLY A 455 8.44 -25.33 -19.47
N LYS A 456 7.55 -24.33 -19.39
CA LYS A 456 7.52 -23.18 -20.31
C LYS A 456 8.36 -22.06 -19.72
N LEU A 457 8.87 -21.19 -20.58
CA LEU A 457 9.49 -19.92 -20.22
C LEU A 457 8.47 -18.80 -20.44
N LEU A 458 8.33 -17.90 -19.47
CA LEU A 458 7.51 -16.70 -19.55
C LEU A 458 8.40 -15.45 -19.54
N ARG A 459 8.19 -14.51 -20.45
CA ARG A 459 8.96 -13.27 -20.52
C ARG A 459 8.33 -12.18 -19.65
N VAL A 460 9.18 -11.43 -18.96
CA VAL A 460 8.80 -10.29 -18.12
C VAL A 460 9.01 -8.98 -18.87
N PHE A 461 7.96 -8.16 -18.90
CA PHE A 461 7.98 -6.82 -19.48
C PHE A 461 7.74 -5.79 -18.38
N VAL A 462 8.70 -4.88 -18.18
CA VAL A 462 8.62 -3.83 -17.16
C VAL A 462 8.41 -2.48 -17.86
N TYR A 463 7.21 -1.94 -17.71
CA TYR A 463 6.83 -0.62 -18.19
C TYR A 463 6.92 0.41 -17.04
N ARG A 464 6.69 1.69 -17.36
CA ARG A 464 6.75 2.79 -16.37
C ARG A 464 5.79 2.61 -15.19
N THR A 465 4.61 2.04 -15.44
CA THR A 465 3.50 1.96 -14.48
C THR A 465 2.89 0.56 -14.35
N ALA A 466 3.45 -0.43 -15.05
CA ALA A 466 2.95 -1.80 -15.09
C ALA A 466 4.11 -2.80 -15.22
N VAL A 467 3.96 -3.96 -14.58
CA VAL A 467 4.80 -5.15 -14.80
C VAL A 467 3.89 -6.23 -15.37
N CYS A 468 4.32 -6.88 -16.46
CA CYS A 468 3.52 -7.86 -17.16
C CYS A 468 4.34 -9.11 -17.49
N ILE A 469 3.67 -10.26 -17.52
CA ILE A 469 4.25 -11.56 -17.84
C ILE A 469 3.46 -12.15 -19.01
N GLU A 470 4.13 -12.34 -20.14
CA GLU A 470 3.48 -12.62 -21.43
C GLU A 470 2.33 -11.62 -21.74
N ASN A 471 1.10 -12.09 -21.94
CA ASN A 471 -0.06 -11.25 -22.24
C ASN A 471 -0.69 -10.54 -21.01
N SER A 472 -0.35 -10.97 -19.79
CA SER A 472 -1.11 -10.59 -18.59
C SER A 472 -0.30 -9.66 -17.70
N CYS A 473 -0.93 -8.56 -17.28
CA CYS A 473 -0.31 -7.57 -16.40
C CYS A 473 -0.68 -7.77 -14.93
N MET A 474 0.27 -7.47 -14.06
CA MET A 474 0.12 -7.55 -12.61
C MET A 474 -0.86 -6.51 -12.07
N VAL A 475 -1.47 -6.84 -10.93
CA VAL A 475 -2.38 -6.00 -10.15
C VAL A 475 -1.77 -5.83 -8.76
N ARG A 476 -2.06 -4.70 -8.11
CA ARG A 476 -1.70 -4.48 -6.70
C ARG A 476 -2.26 -5.60 -5.80
N GLY A 477 -1.57 -5.89 -4.70
CA GLY A 477 -1.95 -6.95 -3.76
C GLY A 477 -1.09 -8.22 -3.83
N SER A 478 0.13 -8.14 -4.39
CA SER A 478 1.15 -9.17 -4.19
C SER A 478 1.36 -9.45 -2.70
N LYS A 479 1.55 -10.71 -2.33
CA LYS A 479 1.79 -11.12 -0.93
C LYS A 479 2.93 -12.11 -0.85
N GLU A 480 3.69 -12.00 0.22
CA GLU A 480 4.77 -12.92 0.55
C GLU A 480 4.36 -13.83 1.72
N GLY A 481 4.64 -15.12 1.58
CA GLY A 481 4.46 -16.09 2.64
C GLY A 481 5.66 -17.00 2.81
N ARG A 482 5.46 -18.05 3.63
CA ARG A 482 6.55 -18.83 4.20
C ARG A 482 7.41 -19.52 3.14
N ASN A 483 6.74 -20.18 2.19
CA ASN A 483 7.36 -20.98 1.15
C ASN A 483 7.12 -20.43 -0.27
N GLY A 484 6.67 -19.18 -0.40
CA GLY A 484 6.46 -18.57 -1.72
C GLY A 484 5.75 -17.23 -1.71
N ILE A 485 5.54 -16.70 -2.91
CA ILE A 485 4.89 -15.41 -3.17
C ILE A 485 3.67 -15.63 -4.08
N ILE A 486 2.63 -14.83 -3.91
CA ILE A 486 1.51 -14.75 -4.85
C ILE A 486 1.49 -13.36 -5.49
N HIS A 487 1.37 -13.35 -6.81
CA HIS A 487 1.22 -12.18 -7.66
C HIS A 487 -0.14 -12.21 -8.33
N LEU A 488 -0.85 -11.10 -8.34
CA LEU A 488 -2.22 -11.02 -8.87
C LEU A 488 -2.18 -10.57 -10.32
N PHE A 489 -2.94 -11.22 -11.20
CA PHE A 489 -2.95 -10.96 -12.65
C PHE A 489 -4.36 -10.67 -13.18
N ARG A 490 -4.48 -9.74 -14.14
CA ARG A 490 -5.78 -9.39 -14.75
C ARG A 490 -6.35 -10.54 -15.58
N GLU A 491 -5.50 -11.26 -16.29
CA GLU A 491 -5.88 -12.32 -17.23
C GLU A 491 -5.12 -13.62 -16.95
N ILE A 492 -5.62 -14.72 -17.53
CA ILE A 492 -4.91 -15.99 -17.63
C ILE A 492 -3.71 -15.82 -18.56
N ILE A 493 -2.53 -16.22 -18.08
CA ILE A 493 -1.27 -16.20 -18.82
C ILE A 493 -1.31 -17.28 -19.92
N LYS A 494 -1.01 -16.87 -21.15
CA LYS A 494 -0.98 -17.69 -22.36
C LYS A 494 0.43 -17.60 -22.96
N PRO A 495 1.32 -18.57 -22.68
CA PRO A 495 2.68 -18.58 -23.24
C PRO A 495 2.63 -18.60 -24.76
N ALA A 496 3.43 -17.77 -25.42
CA ALA A 496 3.50 -17.77 -26.87
C ALA A 496 4.10 -19.07 -27.43
N GLU A 497 3.45 -19.67 -28.44
CA GLU A 497 3.90 -20.94 -29.05
C GLU A 497 4.35 -20.81 -30.51
N LYS A 498 4.08 -19.67 -31.16
CA LYS A 498 4.33 -19.42 -32.58
C LYS A 498 5.12 -18.14 -32.76
N SER A 499 5.99 -18.09 -33.77
CA SER A 499 6.67 -16.87 -34.20
C SER A 499 5.73 -15.86 -34.87
N LEU A 500 6.20 -14.64 -35.09
CA LEU A 500 5.53 -13.63 -35.93
C LEU A 500 5.19 -14.21 -37.31
N HIS A 501 6.17 -14.87 -37.95
CA HIS A 501 6.01 -15.49 -39.26
C HIS A 501 4.93 -16.57 -39.30
N GLU A 502 4.96 -17.51 -38.35
CA GLU A 502 3.97 -18.59 -38.29
C GLU A 502 2.57 -18.07 -37.97
N THR A 503 2.45 -17.05 -37.12
CA THR A 503 1.17 -16.42 -36.78
C THR A 503 0.57 -15.76 -38.02
N LEU A 504 1.37 -14.98 -38.76
CA LEU A 504 0.97 -14.36 -40.04
C LEU A 504 0.63 -15.37 -41.14
N LYS A 505 1.34 -16.49 -41.20
CA LYS A 505 1.14 -17.55 -42.21
C LYS A 505 -0.13 -18.37 -41.95
N ASN A 506 -0.48 -18.58 -40.69
CA ASN A 506 -1.64 -19.39 -40.30
C ASN A 506 -2.97 -18.63 -40.43
N ASP A 507 -2.98 -17.32 -40.21
CA ASP A 507 -4.19 -16.50 -40.34
C ASP A 507 -4.33 -15.92 -41.76
N LYS A 508 -5.34 -16.40 -42.49
CA LYS A 508 -5.66 -15.97 -43.86
C LYS A 508 -5.92 -14.47 -43.97
N ARG A 509 -6.29 -13.78 -42.88
CA ARG A 509 -6.55 -12.32 -42.86
C ARG A 509 -5.30 -11.49 -43.15
N PHE A 510 -4.11 -12.06 -43.02
CA PHE A 510 -2.83 -11.35 -43.19
C PHE A 510 -2.09 -11.70 -44.50
N SER A 511 -2.70 -12.50 -45.38
CA SER A 511 -2.05 -13.03 -46.59
C SER A 511 -1.50 -11.94 -47.52
N THR A 512 -2.21 -10.81 -47.68
CA THR A 512 -1.75 -9.68 -48.51
C THR A 512 -0.54 -9.01 -47.88
N PHE A 513 -0.56 -8.74 -46.58
CA PHE A 513 0.56 -8.13 -45.86
C PHE A 513 1.80 -9.03 -45.90
N LEU A 514 1.65 -10.34 -45.66
CA LEU A 514 2.75 -11.29 -45.77
C LEU A 514 3.35 -11.35 -47.19
N SER A 515 2.53 -11.20 -48.24
CA SER A 515 3.02 -11.09 -49.61
C SER A 515 3.82 -9.80 -49.87
N LEU A 516 3.47 -8.70 -49.22
CA LEU A 516 4.22 -7.44 -49.31
C LEU A 516 5.55 -7.51 -48.54
N VAL A 517 5.55 -8.12 -47.35
CA VAL A 517 6.79 -8.40 -46.58
C VAL A 517 7.77 -9.25 -47.41
N LYS A 518 7.27 -10.27 -48.12
CA LYS A 518 8.04 -11.09 -49.06
C LYS A 518 8.64 -10.26 -50.19
N ALA A 519 7.82 -9.46 -50.87
CA ALA A 519 8.28 -8.60 -51.97
C ALA A 519 9.34 -7.56 -51.53
N ALA A 520 9.36 -7.18 -50.25
CA ALA A 520 10.34 -6.27 -49.65
C ALA A 520 11.69 -6.93 -49.26
N ASP A 521 11.83 -8.26 -49.35
CA ASP A 521 12.90 -9.07 -48.73
C ASP A 521 12.95 -8.96 -47.19
N LEU A 522 11.79 -8.85 -46.53
CA LEU A 522 11.69 -8.69 -45.07
C LEU A 522 11.11 -9.93 -44.37
N GLU A 523 10.93 -11.06 -45.07
CA GLU A 523 10.37 -12.29 -44.49
C GLU A 523 11.28 -12.90 -43.42
N ASP A 524 12.60 -12.94 -43.65
CA ASP A 524 13.59 -13.47 -42.70
C ASP A 524 13.50 -12.78 -41.33
N LEU A 525 13.26 -11.46 -41.32
CA LEU A 525 13.14 -10.66 -40.09
C LEU A 525 12.05 -11.21 -39.17
N LEU A 526 10.91 -11.66 -39.72
CA LEU A 526 9.80 -12.23 -38.94
C LEU A 526 10.14 -13.58 -38.29
N THR A 527 11.24 -14.22 -38.70
CA THR A 527 11.76 -15.47 -38.15
C THR A 527 12.93 -15.28 -37.20
N LEU A 528 13.56 -14.08 -37.18
CA LEU A 528 14.70 -13.82 -36.30
C LEU A 528 14.28 -13.85 -34.83
N PRO A 529 15.11 -14.42 -33.93
CA PRO A 529 14.92 -14.26 -32.50
C PRO A 529 15.11 -12.79 -32.12
N GLY A 530 14.33 -12.31 -31.16
CA GLY A 530 14.37 -10.93 -30.68
C GLY A 530 13.03 -10.50 -30.08
N GLU A 531 12.99 -9.22 -29.72
CA GLU A 531 11.79 -8.56 -29.20
C GLU A 531 11.27 -7.57 -30.23
N TRP A 532 10.09 -7.85 -30.79
CA TRP A 532 9.52 -7.05 -31.87
C TRP A 532 8.04 -6.74 -31.61
N THR A 533 7.63 -5.51 -31.93
CA THR A 533 6.21 -5.12 -31.98
C THR A 533 5.84 -4.86 -33.44
N LEU A 534 4.87 -5.62 -33.95
CA LEU A 534 4.46 -5.60 -35.35
C LEU A 534 2.98 -5.19 -35.48
N PHE A 535 2.73 -4.11 -36.22
CA PHE A 535 1.38 -3.66 -36.57
C PHE A 535 0.97 -4.31 -37.89
N VAL A 536 -0.08 -5.14 -37.87
CA VAL A 536 -0.45 -5.97 -39.02
C VAL A 536 -1.77 -5.48 -39.62
N PRO A 537 -1.76 -4.84 -40.79
CA PRO A 537 -2.99 -4.52 -41.52
C PRO A 537 -3.64 -5.78 -42.08
N THR A 538 -4.94 -5.94 -41.83
CA THR A 538 -5.74 -7.02 -42.44
C THR A 538 -5.87 -6.85 -43.96
N ASN A 539 -6.24 -7.91 -44.68
CA ASN A 539 -6.57 -7.87 -46.11
C ASN A 539 -7.60 -6.76 -46.46
N ASP A 540 -8.47 -6.40 -45.52
CA ASP A 540 -9.48 -5.34 -45.67
C ASP A 540 -8.88 -3.93 -45.76
N ALA A 541 -7.70 -3.71 -45.17
CA ALA A 541 -6.95 -2.46 -45.32
C ALA A 541 -6.50 -2.22 -46.78
N PHE A 542 -6.34 -3.30 -47.55
CA PHE A 542 -5.94 -3.27 -48.97
C PHE A 542 -7.13 -3.40 -49.95
N ARG A 543 -8.37 -3.41 -49.44
CA ARG A 543 -9.59 -3.54 -50.24
C ARG A 543 -9.80 -2.27 -51.08
N GLY A 544 -9.97 -2.43 -52.38
CA GLY A 544 -10.14 -1.32 -53.34
C GLY A 544 -8.90 -0.98 -54.18
N LEU A 545 -7.78 -1.70 -53.99
CA LEU A 545 -6.70 -1.75 -54.98
C LEU A 545 -7.00 -2.77 -56.07
N THR A 546 -6.72 -2.41 -57.32
CA THR A 546 -6.65 -3.39 -58.43
C THR A 546 -5.36 -4.23 -58.33
N ASN A 547 -5.20 -5.23 -59.20
CA ASN A 547 -3.98 -6.04 -59.20
C ASN A 547 -2.78 -5.22 -59.72
N GLU A 548 -3.00 -4.38 -60.73
CA GLU A 548 -2.01 -3.46 -61.30
C GLU A 548 -1.53 -2.45 -60.24
N GLU A 549 -2.42 -1.96 -59.38
CA GLU A 549 -2.07 -1.07 -58.27
C GLU A 549 -1.23 -1.76 -57.19
N LYS A 550 -1.46 -3.05 -56.94
CA LYS A 550 -0.59 -3.86 -56.06
C LYS A 550 0.78 -4.08 -56.69
N GLU A 551 0.84 -4.32 -58.00
CA GLU A 551 2.12 -4.44 -58.72
C GLU A 551 2.92 -3.13 -58.70
N ILE A 552 2.27 -1.96 -58.83
CA ILE A 552 2.93 -0.65 -58.67
C ILE A 552 3.50 -0.48 -57.25
N LEU A 553 2.76 -0.88 -56.22
CA LEU A 553 3.23 -0.85 -54.83
C LEU A 553 4.42 -1.80 -54.59
N ILE A 554 4.47 -2.95 -55.29
CA ILE A 554 5.56 -3.93 -55.24
C ILE A 554 6.78 -3.46 -56.05
N ARG A 555 6.57 -2.73 -57.14
CA ARG A 555 7.63 -2.27 -58.06
C ARG A 555 8.61 -1.31 -57.41
N ASP A 556 8.14 -0.41 -56.54
CA ASP A 556 9.03 0.44 -55.73
C ASP A 556 9.41 -0.27 -54.42
N LYS A 557 10.42 -1.12 -54.52
CA LYS A 557 10.93 -1.94 -53.40
C LYS A 557 11.45 -1.10 -52.23
N ASN A 558 11.97 0.11 -52.48
CA ASN A 558 12.49 0.99 -51.42
C ASN A 558 11.36 1.74 -50.71
N ALA A 559 10.32 2.18 -51.42
CA ALA A 559 9.08 2.66 -50.82
C ALA A 559 8.42 1.56 -49.97
N LEU A 560 8.27 0.35 -50.53
CA LEU A 560 7.65 -0.77 -49.84
C LEU A 560 8.40 -1.16 -48.56
N ARG A 561 9.73 -1.25 -48.60
CA ARG A 561 10.56 -1.47 -47.41
C ARG A 561 10.34 -0.40 -46.34
N ASN A 562 10.29 0.90 -46.71
CA ASN A 562 10.02 1.97 -45.75
C ASN A 562 8.63 1.82 -45.11
N ILE A 563 7.60 1.56 -45.91
CA ILE A 563 6.22 1.38 -45.43
C ILE A 563 6.14 0.18 -44.46
N ILE A 564 6.71 -0.97 -44.81
CA ILE A 564 6.68 -2.18 -43.97
C ILE A 564 7.51 -1.97 -42.68
N LEU A 565 8.69 -1.34 -42.75
CA LEU A 565 9.52 -1.07 -41.57
C LEU A 565 8.93 -0.01 -40.64
N TYR A 566 7.94 0.79 -41.09
CA TYR A 566 7.16 1.69 -40.23
C TYR A 566 6.13 0.93 -39.38
N HIS A 567 5.72 -0.28 -39.80
CA HIS A 567 4.85 -1.15 -39.02
C HIS A 567 5.62 -1.98 -37.97
N LEU A 568 6.94 -1.84 -37.88
CA LEU A 568 7.81 -2.63 -37.01
C LEU A 568 8.55 -1.74 -36.02
N THR A 569 8.63 -2.17 -34.77
CA THR A 569 9.37 -1.52 -33.69
C THR A 569 10.18 -2.54 -32.89
N GLN A 570 11.37 -2.15 -32.41
CA GLN A 570 12.21 -2.95 -31.50
C GLN A 570 11.65 -2.89 -30.07
N GLY A 571 11.54 -4.03 -29.41
CA GLY A 571 10.93 -4.19 -28.09
C GLY A 571 9.50 -4.74 -28.18
N ILE A 572 9.04 -5.38 -27.11
CA ILE A 572 7.66 -5.87 -26.96
C ILE A 572 6.85 -4.80 -26.20
N PHE A 573 5.77 -4.34 -26.83
CA PHE A 573 4.89 -3.32 -26.28
C PHE A 573 3.44 -3.80 -26.33
N ILE A 574 2.91 -4.26 -25.20
CA ILE A 574 1.51 -4.69 -25.06
C ILE A 574 0.61 -3.52 -24.62
N GLY A 575 -0.62 -3.47 -25.14
CA GLY A 575 -1.59 -2.40 -24.89
C GLY A 575 -2.04 -2.32 -23.43
N SER A 576 -2.12 -3.47 -22.75
CA SER A 576 -2.40 -3.59 -21.31
C SER A 576 -1.24 -3.11 -20.40
N GLY A 577 -0.03 -2.96 -20.95
CA GLY A 577 1.15 -2.43 -20.25
C GLY A 577 1.24 -0.90 -20.27
N PHE A 578 0.39 -0.22 -21.04
CA PHE A 578 0.34 1.24 -21.09
C PHE A 578 -0.61 1.85 -20.07
N GLU A 579 -0.20 2.98 -19.52
CA GLU A 579 -1.06 3.83 -18.69
C GLU A 579 -2.26 4.34 -19.52
N PRO A 580 -3.51 4.10 -19.08
CA PRO A 580 -4.70 4.53 -19.83
C PRO A 580 -4.71 6.04 -20.09
N GLY A 581 -5.00 6.42 -21.33
CA GLY A 581 -5.05 7.82 -21.75
C GLY A 581 -3.70 8.45 -22.13
N VAL A 582 -2.57 7.84 -21.77
CA VAL A 582 -1.22 8.37 -22.06
C VAL A 582 -0.76 7.96 -23.47
N THR A 583 -0.27 8.94 -24.24
CA THR A 583 0.31 8.70 -25.57
C THR A 583 1.80 8.34 -25.46
N ASN A 584 2.10 7.07 -25.69
CA ASN A 584 3.45 6.51 -25.78
C ASN A 584 4.03 6.76 -27.18
N ILE A 585 5.27 7.25 -27.25
CA ILE A 585 5.94 7.59 -28.52
C ILE A 585 7.04 6.55 -28.78
N LEU A 586 6.80 5.67 -29.74
CA LEU A 586 7.76 4.65 -30.16
C LEU A 586 8.53 5.07 -31.41
N LYS A 587 9.77 4.59 -31.55
CA LYS A 587 10.59 4.77 -32.74
C LYS A 587 10.57 3.50 -33.58
N THR A 588 9.98 3.58 -34.77
CA THR A 588 9.90 2.46 -35.71
C THR A 588 11.28 2.12 -36.30
N ILE A 589 11.41 0.95 -36.92
CA ILE A 589 12.65 0.54 -37.62
C ILE A 589 12.88 1.38 -38.88
N GLN A 590 11.82 1.92 -39.49
CA GLN A 590 11.93 2.93 -40.55
C GLN A 590 12.57 4.25 -40.04
N GLY A 591 12.31 4.60 -38.77
CA GLY A 591 12.95 5.71 -38.07
C GLY A 591 11.99 6.82 -37.62
N SER A 592 10.85 7.01 -38.31
CA SER A 592 9.78 7.92 -37.89
C SER A 592 9.07 7.39 -36.64
N LYS A 593 8.41 8.32 -35.93
CA LYS A 593 7.68 8.05 -34.69
C LYS A 593 6.31 7.42 -34.96
N LEU A 594 5.87 6.59 -34.03
CA LEU A 594 4.56 5.95 -34.00
C LEU A 594 3.95 6.15 -32.61
N TYR A 595 2.69 6.54 -32.56
CA TYR A 595 2.01 7.00 -31.36
C TYR A 595 1.01 5.95 -30.88
N LEU A 596 1.19 5.44 -29.66
CA LEU A 596 0.34 4.42 -29.05
C LEU A 596 -0.40 4.96 -27.84
N LYS A 597 -1.69 4.68 -27.73
CA LYS A 597 -2.51 5.14 -26.61
C LYS A 597 -3.61 4.12 -26.31
N THR A 598 -3.67 3.62 -25.08
CA THR A 598 -4.75 2.72 -24.65
C THR A 598 -5.90 3.56 -24.07
N VAL A 599 -7.12 3.35 -24.55
CA VAL A 599 -8.35 4.01 -24.06
C VAL A 599 -9.48 2.98 -24.02
N ASN A 600 -10.12 2.83 -22.86
CA ASN A 600 -11.21 1.84 -22.64
C ASN A 600 -10.82 0.45 -23.16
N ASP A 601 -9.67 -0.05 -22.70
CA ASP A 601 -9.06 -1.33 -23.07
C ASP A 601 -8.85 -1.56 -24.58
N THR A 602 -8.94 -0.49 -25.39
CA THR A 602 -8.65 -0.49 -26.82
C THR A 602 -7.31 0.18 -27.07
N LEU A 603 -6.40 -0.47 -27.80
CA LEU A 603 -5.17 0.16 -28.26
C LEU A 603 -5.44 1.05 -29.49
N LEU A 604 -5.00 2.30 -29.45
CA LEU A 604 -4.97 3.20 -30.59
C LEU A 604 -3.53 3.34 -31.11
N VAL A 605 -3.39 3.34 -32.44
CA VAL A 605 -2.13 3.45 -33.18
C VAL A 605 -2.24 4.63 -34.16
N ASN A 606 -1.52 5.71 -33.92
CA ASN A 606 -1.69 7.00 -34.61
C ASN A 606 -3.18 7.43 -34.65
N ASP A 607 -3.84 7.38 -33.48
CA ASP A 607 -5.28 7.62 -33.25
C ASP A 607 -6.26 6.68 -34.00
N LEU A 608 -5.77 5.62 -34.66
CA LEU A 608 -6.58 4.55 -35.22
C LEU A 608 -6.78 3.43 -34.22
N LYS A 609 -8.02 3.02 -33.96
CA LYS A 609 -8.30 1.83 -33.14
C LYS A 609 -7.73 0.56 -33.79
N SER A 610 -7.08 -0.29 -33.00
CA SER A 610 -6.82 -1.68 -33.37
C SER A 610 -8.13 -2.48 -33.39
N LYS A 611 -8.13 -3.61 -34.10
CA LYS A 611 -9.20 -4.61 -34.05
C LYS A 611 -8.95 -5.63 -32.94
N GLU A 612 -7.71 -6.09 -32.87
CA GLU A 612 -7.17 -7.05 -31.90
C GLU A 612 -5.80 -6.52 -31.50
N SER A 613 -5.46 -6.53 -30.21
CA SER A 613 -4.12 -6.23 -29.70
C SER A 613 -3.55 -7.45 -28.98
N ASP A 614 -2.27 -7.37 -28.62
CA ASP A 614 -1.65 -8.28 -27.65
C ASP A 614 -1.60 -9.75 -28.10
N LEU A 615 -1.54 -9.98 -29.41
CA LEU A 615 -1.32 -11.31 -29.99
C LEU A 615 0.15 -11.70 -29.82
N MET A 616 0.45 -12.31 -28.68
CA MET A 616 1.81 -12.72 -28.29
C MET A 616 2.41 -13.77 -29.22
N THR A 617 3.67 -13.57 -29.59
CA THR A 617 4.48 -14.51 -30.39
C THR A 617 5.83 -14.78 -29.71
N THR A 618 6.51 -15.87 -30.07
CA THR A 618 7.77 -16.28 -29.43
C THR A 618 8.89 -15.26 -29.61
N ASN A 619 8.83 -14.46 -30.68
CA ASN A 619 9.76 -13.38 -30.98
C ASN A 619 9.10 -11.99 -31.04
N GLY A 620 7.93 -11.79 -30.41
CA GLY A 620 7.30 -10.47 -30.41
C GLY A 620 5.84 -10.41 -29.95
N VAL A 621 5.16 -9.36 -30.41
CA VAL A 621 3.71 -9.15 -30.27
C VAL A 621 3.15 -8.57 -31.58
N ILE A 622 1.94 -9.00 -31.94
CA ILE A 622 1.17 -8.49 -33.08
C ILE A 622 -0.01 -7.64 -32.59
N HIS A 623 -0.17 -6.47 -33.22
CA HIS A 623 -1.35 -5.61 -33.10
C HIS A 623 -2.05 -5.50 -34.45
N VAL A 624 -3.31 -5.91 -34.53
CA VAL A 624 -4.08 -5.94 -35.78
C VAL A 624 -4.71 -4.59 -36.04
N VAL A 625 -4.36 -3.96 -37.17
CA VAL A 625 -4.82 -2.62 -37.56
C VAL A 625 -5.72 -2.66 -38.80
N ASP A 626 -6.62 -1.67 -38.90
CA ASP A 626 -7.64 -1.59 -39.95
C ASP A 626 -7.23 -0.82 -41.22
N LYS A 627 -6.04 -0.22 -41.18
CA LYS A 627 -5.46 0.61 -42.25
C LYS A 627 -3.97 0.35 -42.34
N LEU A 628 -3.41 0.58 -43.52
CA LEU A 628 -1.96 0.66 -43.70
C LEU A 628 -1.45 1.91 -42.96
N LEU A 629 -0.48 1.73 -42.06
CA LEU A 629 0.15 2.83 -41.35
C LEU A 629 1.20 3.51 -42.25
N TYR A 630 1.25 4.84 -42.20
CA TYR A 630 2.20 5.62 -42.98
C TYR A 630 2.77 6.80 -42.16
N PRO A 631 4.08 7.09 -42.23
CA PRO A 631 4.71 8.20 -41.53
C PRO A 631 4.36 9.56 -42.15
N ALA A 632 3.65 10.42 -41.42
CA ALA A 632 3.15 11.71 -41.90
C ALA A 632 4.23 12.76 -42.22
N ASP A 633 5.49 12.50 -41.87
CA ASP A 633 6.66 13.32 -42.17
C ASP A 633 7.40 12.91 -43.45
N VAL A 634 7.15 11.72 -44.00
CA VAL A 634 7.84 11.22 -45.22
C VAL A 634 7.03 11.55 -46.49
N PRO A 635 7.53 12.44 -47.36
CA PRO A 635 6.87 12.77 -48.61
C PRO A 635 7.00 11.66 -49.66
N VAL A 636 6.04 11.61 -50.57
CA VAL A 636 6.05 10.75 -51.77
C VAL A 636 6.45 11.60 -52.98
N GLY A 637 7.37 11.11 -53.83
CA GLY A 637 7.76 11.81 -55.08
C GLY A 637 7.18 11.23 -56.38
N ASN A 638 6.43 10.11 -56.31
CA ASN A 638 5.80 9.46 -57.45
C ASN A 638 4.27 9.61 -57.41
N ASN A 639 3.68 10.20 -58.45
CA ASN A 639 2.24 10.42 -58.58
C ASN A 639 1.41 9.13 -58.51
N GLN A 640 1.86 8.04 -59.15
CA GLN A 640 1.14 6.76 -59.14
C GLN A 640 1.08 6.18 -57.73
N LEU A 641 2.21 6.21 -57.01
CA LEU A 641 2.30 5.75 -55.63
C LEU A 641 1.46 6.64 -54.69
N LEU A 642 1.46 7.97 -54.89
CA LEU A 642 0.60 8.89 -54.15
C LEU A 642 -0.90 8.55 -54.32
N THR A 643 -1.35 8.28 -55.56
CA THR A 643 -2.74 7.89 -55.84
C THR A 643 -3.12 6.60 -55.10
N ILE A 644 -2.24 5.60 -55.09
CA ILE A 644 -2.44 4.33 -54.39
C ILE A 644 -2.48 4.54 -52.87
N LEU A 645 -1.53 5.30 -52.32
CA LEU A 645 -1.48 5.58 -50.88
C LEU A 645 -2.72 6.37 -50.42
N ASN A 646 -3.19 7.35 -51.17
CA ASN A 646 -4.42 8.09 -50.86
C ASN A 646 -5.71 7.24 -50.94
N LYS A 647 -5.71 6.10 -51.66
CA LYS A 647 -6.82 5.13 -51.58
C LYS A 647 -6.83 4.37 -50.26
N LEU A 648 -5.66 3.97 -49.77
CA LEU A 648 -5.45 3.15 -48.57
C LEU A 648 -5.52 3.97 -47.26
N ILE A 649 -4.89 5.14 -47.29
CA ILE A 649 -4.62 6.01 -46.14
C ILE A 649 -5.56 7.21 -46.26
N LYS A 650 -6.66 7.17 -45.50
CA LYS A 650 -7.67 8.23 -45.46
C LYS A 650 -7.66 9.07 -44.18
N TYR A 651 -6.81 8.70 -43.22
CA TYR A 651 -6.76 9.29 -41.88
C TYR A 651 -5.69 10.39 -41.74
N ILE A 652 -4.78 10.50 -42.71
CA ILE A 652 -3.81 11.59 -42.86
C ILE A 652 -3.73 12.02 -44.34
N GLN A 653 -3.31 13.25 -44.59
CA GLN A 653 -2.92 13.69 -45.93
C GLN A 653 -1.46 13.28 -46.20
N VAL A 654 -1.22 12.46 -47.21
CA VAL A 654 0.13 12.07 -47.63
C VAL A 654 0.79 13.25 -48.34
N LYS A 655 1.94 13.70 -47.82
CA LYS A 655 2.70 14.81 -48.41
C LYS A 655 3.27 14.39 -49.76
N PHE A 656 3.14 15.24 -50.77
CA PHE A 656 3.76 15.05 -52.07
C PHE A 656 4.87 16.08 -52.30
N ILE A 657 6.07 15.61 -52.66
CA ILE A 657 7.19 16.46 -53.08
C ILE A 657 7.83 15.80 -54.30
N GLN A 658 7.60 16.38 -55.48
CA GLN A 658 8.06 15.85 -56.76
C GLN A 658 9.57 15.55 -56.74
N GLY A 659 9.95 14.34 -57.17
CA GLY A 659 11.35 13.90 -57.19
C GLY A 659 11.90 13.43 -55.83
N SER A 660 11.13 13.51 -54.74
CA SER A 660 11.54 12.95 -53.46
C SER A 660 11.58 11.41 -53.50
N THR A 661 12.65 10.83 -53.00
CA THR A 661 12.87 9.38 -52.93
C THR A 661 12.86 8.89 -51.49
N PHE A 662 12.39 7.67 -51.28
CA PHE A 662 12.47 7.02 -49.97
C PHE A 662 13.93 6.73 -49.62
N LYS A 663 14.31 7.03 -48.37
CA LYS A 663 15.64 6.72 -47.85
C LYS A 663 15.88 5.21 -47.93
N GLU A 664 16.99 4.79 -48.51
CA GLU A 664 17.40 3.40 -48.47
C GLU A 664 17.78 3.01 -47.03
N ILE A 665 17.14 1.96 -46.52
CA ILE A 665 17.41 1.42 -45.19
C ILE A 665 18.29 0.18 -45.38
N PRO A 666 19.58 0.23 -44.99
CA PRO A 666 20.50 -0.87 -45.26
C PRO A 666 20.13 -2.08 -44.41
N LEU A 667 19.81 -3.21 -45.04
CA LEU A 667 19.40 -4.47 -44.38
C LEU A 667 20.54 -5.13 -43.55
N THR A 668 21.65 -4.44 -43.31
CA THR A 668 22.85 -4.98 -42.67
C THR A 668 22.73 -5.11 -41.16
N PHE A 669 21.90 -4.29 -40.49
CA PHE A 669 21.81 -4.29 -39.02
C PHE A 669 21.12 -5.53 -38.42
N TYR A 670 20.48 -6.38 -39.23
CA TYR A 670 19.95 -7.70 -38.82
C TYR A 670 20.50 -8.89 -39.62
N LYS A 671 21.52 -8.68 -40.47
CA LYS A 671 22.28 -9.81 -41.03
C LYS A 671 23.23 -10.34 -39.96
N ILE A 672 22.80 -11.41 -39.27
CA ILE A 672 23.67 -12.20 -38.40
C ILE A 672 24.94 -12.57 -39.19
N PRO A 673 26.16 -12.34 -38.68
CA PRO A 673 27.37 -12.82 -39.33
C PRO A 673 27.31 -14.35 -39.41
N GLY A 674 27.18 -14.87 -40.64
CA GLY A 674 26.76 -16.24 -40.86
C GLY A 674 27.69 -17.26 -40.21
N ARG A 675 27.14 -18.18 -39.42
CA ARG A 675 27.81 -19.44 -39.08
C ARG A 675 28.22 -20.12 -40.39
N LYS A 676 29.51 -20.14 -40.71
CA LYS A 676 30.06 -21.08 -41.70
C LYS A 676 29.80 -22.49 -41.19
N ILE A 677 28.78 -23.16 -41.73
CA ILE A 677 28.57 -24.58 -41.52
C ILE A 677 29.61 -25.32 -42.36
N THR A 678 30.79 -25.55 -41.78
CA THR A 678 31.79 -26.44 -42.38
C THR A 678 31.28 -27.86 -42.27
N LYS A 679 30.75 -28.39 -43.37
CA LYS A 679 30.19 -29.75 -43.44
C LYS A 679 31.33 -30.78 -43.45
N VAL A 680 31.77 -31.20 -42.26
CA VAL A 680 32.79 -32.25 -42.12
C VAL A 680 32.16 -33.62 -42.36
N VAL A 681 32.67 -34.35 -43.35
CA VAL A 681 32.28 -35.73 -43.66
C VAL A 681 33.33 -36.68 -43.10
N GLY A 682 32.96 -37.46 -42.08
CA GLY A 682 33.47 -38.79 -41.70
C GLY A 682 34.98 -39.05 -41.55
N GLY A 683 35.39 -39.59 -40.39
CA GLY A 683 36.56 -40.48 -40.30
C GLY A 683 37.47 -40.38 -39.07
N SER A 684 37.31 -41.35 -38.15
CA SER A 684 38.39 -42.09 -37.48
C SER A 684 39.58 -41.36 -36.77
N THR A 685 39.47 -41.29 -35.44
CA THR A 685 40.50 -41.66 -34.42
C THR A 685 42.00 -41.28 -34.55
N VAL A 686 42.44 -40.49 -33.54
CA VAL A 686 43.64 -40.71 -32.67
C VAL A 686 45.01 -40.07 -33.03
N ARG A 687 45.65 -39.52 -31.97
CA ARG A 687 47.07 -39.11 -31.75
C ARG A 687 47.63 -37.83 -32.42
N LYS A 688 47.59 -36.76 -31.60
CA LYS A 688 48.69 -35.88 -31.13
C LYS A 688 50.00 -35.74 -31.95
N VAL A 689 50.44 -34.48 -32.00
CA VAL A 689 51.79 -33.88 -32.23
C VAL A 689 52.21 -33.53 -33.68
N ILE A 690 52.75 -32.30 -33.78
CA ILE A 690 53.67 -31.69 -34.78
C ILE A 690 53.08 -30.62 -35.73
N GLN A 691 53.44 -29.37 -35.40
CA GLN A 691 53.69 -28.16 -36.22
C GLN A 691 52.77 -27.75 -37.39
N GLU A 692 52.25 -26.53 -37.27
CA GLU A 692 52.22 -25.57 -38.40
C GLU A 692 53.01 -24.29 -38.03
N PRO A 693 53.54 -23.53 -39.01
CA PRO A 693 54.62 -22.57 -38.79
C PRO A 693 54.16 -21.13 -38.49
N THR A 694 55.09 -20.39 -37.89
CA THR A 694 55.06 -18.94 -37.64
C THR A 694 54.67 -18.08 -38.85
N PHE A 695 53.86 -17.05 -38.61
CA PHE A 695 54.20 -15.70 -39.10
C PHE A 695 54.06 -14.64 -37.98
N THR A 696 55.14 -13.89 -37.83
CA THR A 696 55.48 -12.80 -36.91
C THR A 696 54.43 -11.69 -36.73
N GLY A 697 54.34 -11.09 -35.52
CA GLY A 697 53.45 -9.91 -35.34
C GLY A 697 53.37 -9.17 -34.00
N ILE A 698 54.41 -9.15 -33.15
CA ILE A 698 54.59 -8.19 -32.03
C ILE A 698 53.67 -8.36 -30.78
N GLU A 699 54.26 -9.02 -29.77
CA GLU A 699 54.26 -8.68 -28.33
C GLU A 699 52.95 -8.35 -27.58
N GLN A 700 52.47 -9.34 -26.83
CA GLN A 700 52.26 -9.16 -25.38
C GLN A 700 53.45 -9.77 -24.63
N PRO A 701 53.79 -9.28 -23.43
CA PRO A 701 54.11 -10.20 -22.36
C PRO A 701 53.38 -9.91 -21.04
N GLU A 702 52.70 -10.96 -20.59
CA GLU A 702 52.52 -11.47 -19.22
C GLU A 702 52.69 -10.56 -17.98
N ILE A 703 51.72 -10.75 -17.07
CA ILE A 703 51.76 -10.33 -15.67
C ILE A 703 52.81 -11.16 -14.91
N GLN A 704 53.78 -10.50 -14.28
CA GLN A 704 54.57 -11.07 -13.17
C GLN A 704 54.15 -10.44 -11.84
N VAL A 705 54.07 -11.26 -10.79
CA VAL A 705 53.76 -10.83 -9.42
C VAL A 705 55.04 -10.81 -8.58
N ILE A 706 55.55 -9.62 -8.27
CA ILE A 706 56.49 -9.39 -7.15
C ILE A 706 56.10 -8.10 -6.42
N ARG A 707 56.27 -8.08 -5.09
CA ARG A 707 55.93 -6.95 -4.20
C ARG A 707 56.88 -5.76 -4.36
N GLY A 708 56.34 -4.55 -4.12
CA GLY A 708 57.06 -3.50 -3.38
C GLY A 708 57.08 -2.11 -4.02
N GLY A 709 56.57 -1.12 -3.29
CA GLY A 709 57.10 0.25 -3.30
C GLY A 709 56.65 1.22 -4.40
N GLU A 710 56.31 2.43 -3.94
CA GLU A 710 56.48 3.73 -4.61
C GLU A 710 55.46 4.22 -5.67
N THR A 711 55.24 5.53 -5.59
CA THR A 711 54.25 6.34 -6.30
C THR A 711 54.78 6.92 -7.60
N ILE A 712 53.98 6.90 -8.68
CA ILE A 712 54.20 7.79 -9.84
C ILE A 712 52.86 8.41 -10.30
N THR A 713 52.79 9.74 -10.24
CA THR A 713 51.71 10.56 -10.81
C THR A 713 51.90 10.69 -12.32
N LYS A 714 50.84 10.55 -13.13
CA LYS A 714 50.90 10.81 -14.57
C LYS A 714 49.71 11.65 -15.04
N VAL A 715 49.98 12.92 -15.35
CA VAL A 715 49.02 13.89 -15.91
C VAL A 715 48.95 13.68 -17.43
N ILE A 716 47.74 13.77 -18.01
CA ILE A 716 47.53 13.76 -19.46
C ILE A 716 46.68 14.98 -19.82
N HIS A 717 47.25 15.91 -20.60
CA HIS A 717 46.51 17.06 -21.12
C HIS A 717 45.60 16.66 -22.29
N GLY A 718 44.39 17.25 -22.34
CA GLY A 718 43.48 17.20 -23.48
C GLY A 718 43.42 18.55 -24.21
N GLU A 719 43.14 18.53 -25.51
CA GLU A 719 43.04 19.73 -26.34
C GLU A 719 41.73 20.51 -26.10
N PRO A 720 41.73 21.86 -26.18
CA PRO A 720 40.56 22.69 -25.86
C PRO A 720 39.49 22.67 -26.97
N ILE A 721 38.22 22.57 -26.54
CA ILE A 721 37.05 22.52 -27.43
C ILE A 721 36.59 23.95 -27.76
N ILE A 722 36.47 24.27 -29.06
CA ILE A 722 35.95 25.55 -29.55
C ILE A 722 34.51 25.37 -30.04
N LYS A 723 33.57 26.17 -29.54
CA LYS A 723 32.17 26.18 -30.01
C LYS A 723 31.84 27.52 -30.67
N LYS A 724 31.15 27.45 -31.82
CA LYS A 724 30.64 28.61 -32.56
C LYS A 724 29.12 28.59 -32.58
N TYR A 725 28.50 29.76 -32.47
CA TYR A 725 27.07 29.92 -32.69
C TYR A 725 26.72 31.35 -33.13
N THR A 726 25.68 31.47 -33.96
CA THR A 726 25.23 32.73 -34.53
C THR A 726 24.19 33.37 -33.62
N LYS A 727 24.43 34.62 -33.20
CA LYS A 727 23.52 35.42 -32.37
C LYS A 727 23.01 36.60 -33.17
N ILE A 728 21.71 36.84 -33.16
CA ILE A 728 21.12 38.01 -33.84
C ILE A 728 21.18 39.19 -32.86
N ILE A 729 21.82 40.28 -33.28
CA ILE A 729 21.87 41.55 -32.55
C ILE A 729 21.44 42.63 -33.54
N GLU A 730 20.52 43.52 -33.12
CA GLU A 730 19.96 44.60 -33.95
C GLU A 730 19.47 44.15 -35.35
N GLY A 731 18.87 42.95 -35.40
CA GLY A 731 18.25 42.42 -36.63
C GLY A 731 19.21 41.84 -37.67
N ARG A 732 20.52 41.68 -37.37
CA ARG A 732 21.46 40.96 -38.24
C ARG A 732 22.14 39.79 -37.51
N PRO A 733 22.33 38.62 -38.13
CA PRO A 733 23.07 37.52 -37.52
C PRO A 733 24.57 37.82 -37.47
N VAL A 734 25.21 37.64 -36.32
CA VAL A 734 26.67 37.72 -36.13
C VAL A 734 27.15 36.42 -35.50
N GLU A 735 28.19 35.80 -36.06
CA GLU A 735 28.81 34.61 -35.46
C GLU A 735 29.70 35.01 -34.28
N VAL A 736 29.49 34.36 -33.13
CA VAL A 736 30.35 34.48 -31.95
C VAL A 736 31.03 33.14 -31.71
N THR A 737 32.31 33.19 -31.38
CA THR A 737 33.15 32.01 -31.10
C THR A 737 33.61 32.09 -29.65
N GLU A 738 33.30 31.07 -28.85
CA GLU A 738 33.68 31.01 -27.44
C GLU A 738 34.74 29.91 -27.23
N LYS A 739 35.77 30.21 -26.43
CA LYS A 739 36.86 29.31 -26.07
C LYS A 739 36.79 29.02 -24.57
N GLU A 740 36.44 27.79 -24.21
CA GLU A 740 36.62 27.30 -22.84
C GLU A 740 38.11 26.98 -22.60
N VAL A 741 38.66 27.50 -21.50
CA VAL A 741 39.98 27.14 -20.97
C VAL A 741 39.75 26.54 -19.58
N THR A 742 40.12 25.29 -19.40
CA THR A 742 40.03 24.59 -18.11
C THR A 742 41.20 25.01 -17.21
N GLU A 743 40.92 25.79 -16.16
CA GLU A 743 41.84 25.98 -15.03
C GLU A 743 41.60 24.92 -13.95
N GLU A 744 42.67 24.33 -13.43
CA GLU A 744 42.62 23.38 -12.31
C GLU A 744 42.59 24.12 -10.96
N ARG A 745 41.74 23.66 -10.02
CA ARG A 745 41.93 23.93 -8.59
C ARG A 745 41.72 22.68 -7.75
N ILE A 746 42.73 22.39 -6.94
CA ILE A 746 42.80 21.26 -6.00
C ILE A 746 42.02 21.63 -4.72
N ILE A 747 41.21 20.71 -4.20
CA ILE A 747 40.65 20.79 -2.83
C ILE A 747 40.98 19.48 -2.10
N GLN A 748 41.58 19.61 -0.92
CA GLN A 748 42.01 18.50 -0.07
C GLN A 748 40.83 17.92 0.71
N GLY A 749 40.70 16.58 0.76
CA GLY A 749 39.81 15.89 1.68
C GLY A 749 40.47 15.69 3.07
N PRO A 750 39.67 15.60 4.16
CA PRO A 750 40.21 15.34 5.50
C PRO A 750 40.73 13.91 5.66
N VAL A 751 41.72 13.77 6.54
CA VAL A 751 42.50 12.54 6.79
C VAL A 751 41.68 11.48 7.53
N ILE A 752 41.74 10.23 7.05
CA ILE A 752 41.31 9.05 7.83
C ILE A 752 42.50 8.59 8.69
N THR A 753 42.43 8.84 10.00
CA THR A 753 43.41 8.30 10.95
C THR A 753 43.08 6.84 11.24
N GLN A 754 43.93 5.89 10.82
CA GLN A 754 43.89 4.54 11.35
C GLN A 754 44.29 4.56 12.84
N ILE A 755 43.39 4.14 13.72
CA ILE A 755 43.74 3.78 15.09
C ILE A 755 43.98 2.27 15.14
N THR A 756 45.15 1.88 15.62
CA THR A 756 45.56 0.49 15.81
C THR A 756 44.76 -0.19 16.92
N THR A 757 44.55 -1.50 16.76
CA THR A 757 43.76 -2.36 17.66
C THR A 757 44.29 -2.40 19.10
N GLY A 758 43.39 -2.25 20.09
CA GLY A 758 43.75 -2.32 21.51
C GLY A 758 42.57 -2.41 22.50
N GLY A 759 41.70 -3.43 22.36
CA GLY A 759 40.79 -3.91 23.43
C GLY A 759 39.55 -3.06 23.76
N GLY A 760 38.37 -3.69 23.74
CA GLY A 760 37.09 -3.11 24.17
C GLY A 760 35.95 -3.38 23.19
N SER A 761 34.76 -3.70 23.69
CA SER A 761 33.55 -3.97 22.89
C SER A 761 32.75 -2.68 22.56
N ASP A 762 31.63 -2.86 21.85
CA ASP A 762 30.52 -1.89 21.69
C ASP A 762 30.63 -0.82 20.58
N THR A 763 30.93 -1.23 19.33
CA THR A 763 30.79 -0.34 18.14
C THR A 763 30.04 -0.92 16.92
N ASP A 764 29.80 -2.23 16.82
CA ASP A 764 29.13 -2.83 15.64
C ASP A 764 27.59 -2.62 15.61
N GLU A 765 26.98 -2.39 16.78
CA GLU A 765 25.52 -2.31 16.93
C GLU A 765 24.96 -0.92 16.53
N ASN A 766 25.70 0.16 16.83
CA ASN A 766 25.32 1.52 16.42
C ASN A 766 25.47 1.75 14.90
N LEU A 767 26.39 1.06 14.22
CA LEU A 767 26.59 1.20 12.78
C LEU A 767 25.47 0.54 11.96
N LYS A 768 24.93 -0.59 12.44
CA LYS A 768 23.74 -1.23 11.87
C LYS A 768 22.50 -0.36 12.02
N ARG A 769 22.28 0.22 13.21
CA ARG A 769 21.09 1.05 13.49
C ARG A 769 21.01 2.28 12.58
N LEU A 770 22.15 2.92 12.28
CA LEU A 770 22.20 4.08 11.37
C LEU A 770 21.89 3.72 9.90
N LEU A 771 22.25 2.51 9.44
CA LEU A 771 21.92 2.05 8.10
C LEU A 771 20.45 1.60 7.98
N GLU A 772 19.88 1.02 9.03
CA GLU A 772 18.46 0.65 9.09
C GLU A 772 17.52 1.88 9.16
N GLU A 773 17.93 2.95 9.85
CA GLU A 773 17.19 4.22 9.94
C GLU A 773 17.13 5.02 8.61
N GLU A 774 18.08 4.81 7.67
CA GLU A 774 18.01 5.43 6.33
C GLU A 774 17.17 4.60 5.34
N VAL A 775 17.30 3.27 5.34
CA VAL A 775 16.54 2.40 4.44
C VAL A 775 15.04 2.45 4.73
N THR A 776 14.64 2.56 6.00
CA THR A 776 13.22 2.69 6.41
C THR A 776 12.58 4.03 6.04
N LYS A 777 13.36 5.10 5.82
CA LYS A 777 12.83 6.39 5.34
C LYS A 777 12.49 6.36 3.85
N VAL A 778 13.21 5.59 3.05
CA VAL A 778 12.97 5.47 1.60
C VAL A 778 11.75 4.60 1.29
N THR A 779 11.53 3.52 2.05
CA THR A 779 10.35 2.65 1.86
C THR A 779 9.03 3.30 2.28
N LYS A 780 9.01 4.12 3.34
CA LYS A 780 7.80 4.87 3.78
C LYS A 780 7.29 5.92 2.79
N PHE A 781 8.00 6.21 1.71
CA PHE A 781 7.55 7.16 0.67
C PHE A 781 6.76 6.50 -0.48
N ILE A 782 6.75 5.16 -0.57
CA ILE A 782 6.17 4.42 -1.71
C ILE A 782 4.82 3.76 -1.37
N GLU A 783 4.50 3.57 -0.09
CA GLU A 783 3.25 2.97 0.37
C GLU A 783 2.44 3.91 1.29
N GLY A 784 1.62 4.77 0.68
CA GLY A 784 0.68 5.65 1.38
C GLY A 784 -0.34 6.26 0.42
N ASP A 785 -1.63 6.16 0.74
CA ASP A 785 -2.72 6.59 -0.14
C ASP A 785 -2.76 8.12 -0.37
N GLY A 786 -3.30 8.50 -1.52
CA GLY A 786 -3.31 9.88 -1.99
C GLY A 786 -4.21 10.81 -1.16
N HIS A 787 -3.65 11.95 -0.78
CA HIS A 787 -4.40 13.12 -0.35
C HIS A 787 -4.03 14.31 -1.26
N LEU A 788 -5.06 14.97 -1.79
CA LEU A 788 -4.94 16.31 -2.40
C LEU A 788 -4.56 17.29 -1.29
N LEU A 789 -3.43 17.98 -1.44
CA LEU A 789 -3.06 19.13 -0.62
C LEU A 789 -3.56 20.40 -1.31
N GLU A 790 -4.08 21.35 -0.51
CA GLU A 790 -4.57 22.63 -1.01
C GLU A 790 -3.41 23.63 -1.27
N ASP A 791 -3.53 24.47 -2.29
CA ASP A 791 -2.45 25.29 -2.88
C ASP A 791 -1.72 26.27 -1.92
N GLU A 792 -2.24 26.52 -0.72
CA GLU A 792 -1.63 27.40 0.29
C GLU A 792 -0.46 26.74 1.04
N GLU A 793 -0.43 25.42 1.23
CA GLU A 793 0.69 24.75 1.93
C GLU A 793 1.94 24.61 1.07
N ILE A 794 1.79 24.50 -0.26
CA ILE A 794 2.91 24.41 -1.21
C ILE A 794 3.73 25.72 -1.22
N LYS A 795 3.09 26.89 -1.04
CA LYS A 795 3.78 28.19 -1.00
C LYS A 795 4.72 28.35 0.20
N ARG A 796 4.47 27.68 1.33
CA ARG A 796 5.29 27.81 2.54
C ARG A 796 6.54 26.94 2.52
N LEU A 797 6.52 25.83 1.79
CA LEU A 797 7.69 24.94 1.63
C LEU A 797 8.74 25.46 0.64
N LEU A 798 8.40 26.44 -0.21
CA LEU A 798 9.26 26.93 -1.31
C LEU A 798 10.05 28.22 -0.99
N GLN A 799 10.05 28.72 0.25
CA GLN A 799 10.84 29.90 0.66
C GLN A 799 12.06 29.57 1.54
N GLY A 800 12.39 28.29 1.72
CA GLY A 800 13.36 27.81 2.72
C GLY A 800 14.62 27.10 2.21
N ALA A 801 14.92 27.08 0.91
CA ALA A 801 16.16 26.50 0.38
C ALA A 801 16.63 27.18 -0.92
N GLY A 802 17.95 27.32 -1.07
CA GLY A 802 18.59 27.89 -2.26
C GLY A 802 18.48 26.99 -3.49
N THR A 803 18.52 27.60 -4.68
CA THR A 803 18.17 26.96 -5.96
C THR A 803 19.35 26.28 -6.68
N GLU A 804 19.16 25.03 -7.11
CA GLU A 804 19.62 24.56 -8.42
C GLU A 804 18.42 24.08 -9.24
N TYR A 805 18.42 24.32 -10.55
CA TYR A 805 17.21 24.28 -11.37
C TYR A 805 17.00 22.96 -12.11
N THR A 806 15.75 22.53 -12.22
CA THR A 806 15.29 21.85 -13.45
C THR A 806 13.89 22.33 -13.84
N LYS A 807 13.69 22.65 -15.13
CA LYS A 807 12.45 23.23 -15.66
C LYS A 807 11.29 22.22 -15.66
N VAL A 808 10.18 22.56 -15.01
CA VAL A 808 8.86 21.99 -15.33
C VAL A 808 8.22 22.81 -16.45
N THR A 809 7.65 22.13 -17.45
CA THR A 809 6.95 22.80 -18.56
C THR A 809 5.50 23.06 -18.16
N LYS A 810 5.12 24.33 -18.22
CA LYS A 810 3.83 24.88 -17.77
C LYS A 810 2.64 24.35 -18.60
N VAL A 811 1.66 23.73 -17.96
CA VAL A 811 0.32 23.58 -18.54
C VAL A 811 -0.40 24.92 -18.42
N ILE A 812 -1.06 25.35 -19.50
CA ILE A 812 -1.84 26.59 -19.53
C ILE A 812 -3.31 26.19 -19.34
N GLU A 813 -3.84 26.43 -18.15
CA GLU A 813 -5.27 26.59 -17.98
C GLU A 813 -5.66 28.00 -18.46
N GLY A 814 -6.68 28.07 -19.31
CA GLY A 814 -7.28 29.32 -19.77
C GLY A 814 -8.71 29.41 -19.25
N GLU A 815 -9.05 30.53 -18.62
CA GLU A 815 -10.41 30.80 -18.14
C GLU A 815 -11.42 30.88 -19.30
N PRO A 816 -12.69 30.49 -19.07
CA PRO A 816 -13.72 30.49 -20.11
C PRO A 816 -14.22 31.92 -20.40
N GLN A 817 -14.29 32.29 -21.68
CA GLN A 817 -15.01 33.49 -22.10
C GLN A 817 -16.52 33.27 -22.06
N ILE A 818 -17.22 34.19 -21.39
CA ILE A 818 -18.68 34.27 -21.38
C ILE A 818 -19.16 34.74 -22.76
N ILE A 819 -20.04 33.95 -23.39
CA ILE A 819 -20.86 34.40 -24.52
C ILE A 819 -22.32 34.21 -24.13
N GLU A 820 -22.98 35.31 -23.79
CA GLU A 820 -24.44 35.35 -23.68
C GLU A 820 -25.07 35.15 -25.07
N ARG A 821 -26.07 34.27 -25.16
CA ARG A 821 -27.12 34.35 -26.20
C ARG A 821 -28.42 33.77 -25.70
N GLU A 822 -29.49 34.52 -25.92
CA GLU A 822 -30.87 34.21 -25.51
C GLU A 822 -31.39 32.94 -26.19
N ILE A 823 -32.10 32.09 -25.45
CA ILE A 823 -33.18 31.26 -26.03
C ILE A 823 -34.42 31.37 -25.14
N LYS A 824 -35.57 31.52 -25.80
CA LYS A 824 -36.88 31.86 -25.24
C LYS A 824 -37.48 30.74 -24.39
N THR A 825 -38.18 31.15 -23.34
CA THR A 825 -39.12 30.34 -22.57
C THR A 825 -40.25 29.82 -23.46
N VAL A 826 -40.60 28.54 -23.33
CA VAL A 826 -41.87 27.97 -23.78
C VAL A 826 -42.48 27.19 -22.61
N HIS A 827 -43.68 27.58 -22.18
CA HIS A 827 -44.47 26.85 -21.20
C HIS A 827 -44.91 25.49 -21.75
N LEU A 828 -44.98 24.48 -20.88
CA LEU A 828 -46.05 23.49 -20.89
C LEU A 828 -46.38 23.09 -19.44
N GLU A 829 -47.66 22.83 -19.18
CA GLU A 829 -48.28 22.87 -17.85
C GLU A 829 -48.14 21.55 -17.07
N GLU A 830 -48.01 21.65 -15.74
CA GLU A 830 -48.27 20.52 -14.85
C GLU A 830 -49.78 20.39 -14.58
N THR A 831 -50.34 19.18 -14.72
CA THR A 831 -51.59 18.81 -14.03
C THR A 831 -51.47 17.43 -13.35
N PRO A 832 -52.13 17.22 -12.19
CA PRO A 832 -51.80 16.10 -11.30
C PRO A 832 -52.81 14.93 -11.40
N VAL A 833 -52.37 13.72 -11.05
CA VAL A 833 -53.26 12.55 -10.86
C VAL A 833 -53.11 11.96 -9.46
N ARG A 834 -54.27 11.62 -8.86
CA ARG A 834 -54.48 11.35 -7.43
C ARG A 834 -54.16 9.91 -6.99
N ARG A 835 -53.87 9.77 -5.68
CA ARG A 835 -54.09 8.53 -4.91
C ARG A 835 -55.58 8.16 -4.85
N VAL A 836 -55.89 6.86 -4.85
CA VAL A 836 -57.10 6.27 -4.24
C VAL A 836 -56.71 4.97 -3.51
N SER A 837 -57.42 4.62 -2.45
CA SER A 837 -57.16 3.48 -1.56
C SER A 837 -58.41 2.59 -1.35
N GLY A 838 -58.21 1.36 -0.87
CA GLY A 838 -59.27 0.42 -0.42
C GLY A 838 -59.68 -0.65 -1.46
N THR A 839 -60.22 -1.83 -1.11
CA THR A 839 -60.42 -2.44 0.23
C THR A 839 -60.66 -3.97 0.14
N ARG A 840 -60.19 -4.73 1.16
CA ARG A 840 -60.64 -6.04 1.73
C ARG A 840 -61.65 -7.01 1.04
N ARG A 841 -61.45 -8.31 1.37
CA ARG A 841 -62.39 -9.50 1.36
C ARG A 841 -62.65 -10.14 -0.03
N THR A 842 -62.95 -11.45 -0.21
CA THR A 842 -63.25 -12.56 0.74
C THR A 842 -62.90 -13.97 0.20
N GLN A 843 -62.93 -14.95 1.12
CA GLN A 843 -62.92 -16.43 1.05
C GLN A 843 -63.49 -17.21 -0.16
N ALA A 844 -63.03 -18.47 -0.21
CA ALA A 844 -63.76 -19.74 -0.46
C ALA A 844 -63.69 -20.42 -1.85
N GLY A 845 -63.45 -21.75 -1.80
CA GLY A 845 -63.37 -22.68 -2.94
C GLY A 845 -62.07 -23.50 -2.89
N GLY A 846 -62.05 -24.82 -2.73
CA GLY A 846 -63.16 -25.76 -2.61
C GLY A 846 -62.86 -27.13 -3.22
N SER A 847 -61.95 -27.91 -2.61
CA SER A 847 -61.81 -29.38 -2.72
C SER A 847 -62.04 -30.08 -4.08
N THR A 848 -61.01 -30.77 -4.58
CA THR A 848 -61.22 -32.17 -5.03
C THR A 848 -59.98 -33.04 -4.81
N ARG A 849 -60.21 -34.29 -4.39
CA ARG A 849 -59.18 -35.28 -4.03
C ARG A 849 -58.70 -36.10 -5.22
N ARG A 850 -57.44 -36.56 -5.19
CA ARG A 850 -57.11 -38.00 -5.33
C ARG A 850 -55.75 -38.35 -4.68
N ARG A 851 -55.76 -39.33 -3.75
CA ARG A 851 -54.59 -40.14 -3.36
C ARG A 851 -54.31 -41.17 -4.49
N THR A 852 -53.13 -41.75 -4.70
CA THR A 852 -52.43 -42.84 -3.94
C THR A 852 -51.13 -43.23 -4.71
N ARG A 853 -50.09 -43.96 -4.25
CA ARG A 853 -49.74 -44.71 -3.00
C ARG A 853 -48.23 -45.10 -3.02
N LEU A 854 -47.57 -45.22 -1.85
CA LEU A 854 -46.43 -46.15 -1.50
C LEU A 854 -45.04 -45.94 -2.19
N VAL A 855 -43.86 -46.35 -1.68
CA VAL A 855 -43.26 -46.81 -0.37
C VAL A 855 -41.71 -46.74 -0.57
N ARG A 856 -40.83 -46.25 0.33
CA ARG A 856 -40.34 -46.76 1.65
C ARG A 856 -39.61 -48.14 1.59
N PRO A 857 -38.80 -48.57 2.58
CA PRO A 857 -38.54 -48.03 3.93
C PRO A 857 -37.78 -46.69 3.96
#